data_AF-A0A9P0JDV7-F1
#
_entry.id   AF-A0A9P0JDV7-F1
#
_cell.length_a   1.000
_cell.length_b   1.000
_cell.length_c   1.000
_cell.angle_alpha   90.00
_cell.angle_beta   90.00
_cell.angle_gamma   90.00
#
_symmetry.space_group_name_H-M   'P 1'
#
loop_
_entity.id
_entity.type
_entity.pdbx_description
1 polymer ?
#
loop_
_entity_poly.entity_id
_entity_poly.type
_entity_poly.pdbx_seq_one_letter_code
_entity_poly.pdbx_strand_id
1 'polypeptide(L)'
;MEITLTEKEEFMQEHLVVWLQSCLNKPEKLSVYENLIDGTLIYEVLLLIDPEPLYHTIVSGQNDPSIRIQNINCILKNIKMLYEEELGQVILTMPDCLRLGREPYSKQSFEDMKLLLLLLLGCAVQCPNKESFIERIKTLPIESQHALVHYIKQITESQQIVITQENAEQLTTDLMISHIRQLVKERDQYLQMWTELEEKRFSNLKPLEAGGLTISISSSGDNQNYALELADWKAKLRKLRHELEEKTEALAEAKEELEQTNLTAVKLKEELQQIKVDARSAKAYRDEVDALREKASNYEHLEIEIKKYKEKLGDLDYYKSREEELTQNNLLLQETRETLEEQLVKFRRRASQLQEMESQLLHFKQNINTMTLERDAHLRKIDELINENAQLDLLNKSFQCNESFNKEIDNDSYFDHIGSKDNSLCEQLSTSAQSHALRLELENKKLTSTIECLQDNIRHQNNEIILELEKDKKLLSLQLEETENNKNRLHQHCKSVENDLTNLKNEYKKLLETNELLKIKIEIKAEEFESLKRENKRLENEIKENSSLHTNEKSDLVQGLELKNNNLEKEILKLKGTLDNKLEEIDNLLSDIDMLKKEKEVLNKNVEDYDKQIHRLRAIENEFHDLKSKYTVEVAATKAVQDDLVSEKRKSQQIMENLDKLGLVLDQLSAPENVLDQIVSSPEVVKAVREKITKDTNMCHELKTVNVAQMEVDLTTLKSKVHSLNSQHTALQLANTQLAAEKEETQKELDSTNAAFSKLQILHNQLTLEYEEQLKQKDSLKNDLKEARFSLKEKLTQLKSVETKLKRENEQFKAELMAVKHLPAEHAKLKDDFRALFTANEKLKADLRNGLDAKELVEVHEKEMESLKSKLTDSNARYMVLQQMTSTFVEDRRSLMEHVTMLITQYHELLTQSLEDKEQYHLEEKNNTDKLNHLSRQKEKLEEKIMDHYRKLNSCSITKKKTFGSTWIRKVKKAGTELMNKSRMSWHEDMARRGIDSDTSLDLDDNQSNHQEYSDNLSSLGTPGTRQTLYLSGEENVSLYIYLNYYYFLFW
;
A
#
# COMPACT_ATOMS: atom_id res chain seq x y z
N MET A 1 58.27 16.19 4.81
CA MET A 1 58.53 17.46 4.09
C MET A 1 57.79 18.53 4.85
N GLU A 2 58.42 19.68 5.12
CA GLU A 2 57.66 20.84 5.59
C GLU A 2 56.91 21.43 4.39
N ILE A 3 55.61 21.69 4.55
CA ILE A 3 54.83 22.36 3.53
C ILE A 3 55.22 23.84 3.49
N THR A 4 55.54 24.34 2.30
CA THR A 4 55.85 25.75 2.06
C THR A 4 54.65 26.63 2.37
N LEU A 5 54.88 27.83 2.94
CA LEU A 5 53.83 28.83 3.25
C LEU A 5 52.81 29.00 2.11
N THR A 6 53.31 28.99 0.88
CA THR A 6 52.56 29.10 -0.38
C THR A 6 51.36 28.14 -0.46
N GLU A 7 51.48 26.87 -0.07
CA GLU A 7 50.36 25.92 -0.21
C GLU A 7 49.22 26.25 0.79
N LYS A 8 49.53 26.86 1.95
CA LYS A 8 48.51 27.37 2.89
C LYS A 8 47.82 28.60 2.32
N GLU A 9 48.58 29.51 1.73
CA GLU A 9 48.07 30.74 1.11
C GLU A 9 47.22 30.44 -0.13
N GLU A 10 47.57 29.41 -0.91
CA GLU A 10 46.78 28.87 -2.02
C GLU A 10 45.50 28.19 -1.51
N PHE A 11 45.56 27.34 -0.49
CA PHE A 11 44.36 26.70 0.09
C PHE A 11 43.36 27.73 0.63
N MET A 12 43.84 28.78 1.30
CA MET A 12 42.98 29.86 1.82
C MET A 12 42.31 30.70 0.71
N GLN A 13 42.77 30.60 -0.54
CA GLN A 13 42.13 31.20 -1.71
C GLN A 13 41.10 30.27 -2.40
N GLU A 14 40.93 29.03 -1.95
CA GLU A 14 39.92 28.14 -2.54
C GLU A 14 38.49 28.66 -2.33
N HIS A 15 37.67 28.52 -3.37
CA HIS A 15 36.27 28.99 -3.40
C HIS A 15 35.40 28.42 -2.26
N LEU A 16 35.72 27.24 -1.72
CA LEU A 16 35.06 26.66 -0.54
C LEU A 16 35.41 27.40 0.76
N VAL A 17 36.66 27.87 0.90
CA VAL A 17 37.09 28.70 2.04
C VAL A 17 36.47 30.11 1.93
N VAL A 18 36.42 30.68 0.72
CA VAL A 18 35.73 31.96 0.44
C VAL A 18 34.23 31.86 0.76
N TRP A 19 33.58 30.75 0.42
CA TRP A 19 32.18 30.50 0.81
C TRP A 19 32.02 30.41 2.34
N LEU A 20 32.82 29.58 3.02
CA LEU A 20 32.76 29.43 4.48
C LEU A 20 33.00 30.77 5.19
N GLN A 21 34.00 31.53 4.75
CA GLN A 21 34.31 32.87 5.25
C GLN A 21 33.12 33.81 5.10
N SER A 22 32.38 33.73 3.98
CA SER A 22 31.19 34.55 3.77
C SER A 22 30.11 34.24 4.82
N CYS A 23 29.88 32.97 5.16
CA CYS A 23 28.86 32.53 6.12
C CYS A 23 29.12 33.00 7.56
N LEU A 24 30.36 33.35 7.93
CA LEU A 24 30.69 33.83 9.26
C LEU A 24 30.16 35.24 9.54
N ASN A 25 29.70 35.48 10.76
CA ASN A 25 29.29 36.80 11.26
C ASN A 25 30.45 37.82 11.32
N LYS A 26 31.70 37.33 11.28
CA LYS A 26 32.93 38.13 11.22
C LYS A 26 33.94 37.42 10.31
N PRO A 27 34.00 37.75 9.00
CA PRO A 27 34.87 37.04 8.04
C PRO A 27 36.36 37.13 8.38
N GLU A 28 36.78 38.20 9.07
CA GLU A 28 38.16 38.41 9.57
C GLU A 28 38.63 37.31 10.55
N LYS A 29 37.72 36.55 11.17
CA LYS A 29 38.04 35.38 12.01
C LYS A 29 38.82 34.30 11.25
N LEU A 30 38.58 34.18 9.94
CA LEU A 30 39.18 33.18 9.06
C LEU A 30 40.17 33.88 8.13
N SER A 31 41.33 34.25 8.66
CA SER A 31 42.38 34.97 7.94
C SER A 31 43.62 34.12 7.67
N VAL A 32 43.83 33.03 8.41
CA VAL A 32 44.91 32.06 8.20
C VAL A 32 44.38 30.63 8.40
N TYR A 33 45.03 29.64 7.80
CA TYR A 33 44.61 28.22 7.86
C TYR A 33 44.52 27.68 9.30
N GLU A 34 45.36 28.17 10.20
CA GLU A 34 45.36 27.88 11.63
C GLU A 34 44.04 28.28 12.33
N ASN A 35 43.19 29.12 11.73
CA ASN A 35 41.84 29.42 12.25
C ASN A 35 40.81 28.34 11.89
N LEU A 36 41.11 27.48 10.91
CA LEU A 36 40.20 26.45 10.38
C LEU A 36 40.42 25.09 11.07
N ILE A 37 41.66 24.73 11.38
CA ILE A 37 42.07 23.39 11.85
C ILE A 37 41.44 22.94 13.17
N ASP A 38 41.06 23.87 14.05
CA ASP A 38 40.39 23.56 15.33
C ASP A 38 38.88 23.28 15.15
N GLY A 39 38.34 23.41 13.93
CA GLY A 39 36.96 23.10 13.57
C GLY A 39 35.91 24.09 14.08
N THR A 40 36.24 24.98 15.02
CA THR A 40 35.28 25.88 15.68
C THR A 40 34.53 26.79 14.70
N LEU A 41 35.19 27.30 13.65
CA LEU A 41 34.54 28.13 12.62
C LEU A 41 33.68 27.32 11.65
N ILE A 42 34.05 26.05 11.39
CA ILE A 42 33.24 25.10 10.61
C ILE A 42 31.95 24.80 11.38
N TYR A 43 32.04 24.65 12.71
CA TYR A 43 30.89 24.47 13.59
C TYR A 43 30.01 25.73 13.74
N GLU A 44 30.60 26.92 13.75
CA GLU A 44 29.84 28.19 13.73
C GLU A 44 28.94 28.30 12.47
N VAL A 45 29.38 27.73 11.34
CA VAL A 45 28.55 27.63 10.12
C VAL A 45 27.59 26.44 10.18
N LEU A 46 27.98 25.30 10.75
CA LEU A 46 27.07 24.16 10.97
C LEU A 46 25.82 24.57 11.77
N LEU A 47 25.99 25.37 12.82
CA LEU A 47 24.87 25.90 13.64
C LEU A 47 23.91 26.83 12.88
N LEU A 48 24.25 27.28 11.66
CA LEU A 48 23.34 28.01 10.77
C LEU A 48 22.56 27.08 9.84
N ILE A 49 23.05 25.85 9.63
CA ILE A 49 22.44 24.80 8.81
C ILE A 49 21.46 23.99 9.67
N ASP A 50 21.91 23.60 10.86
CA ASP A 50 21.20 22.85 11.90
C ASP A 50 21.43 23.55 13.26
N PRO A 51 20.41 24.20 13.85
CA PRO A 51 20.53 24.86 15.14
C PRO A 51 20.60 23.93 16.37
N GLU A 52 20.17 22.66 16.27
CA GLU A 52 20.05 21.74 17.41
C GLU A 52 20.80 20.39 17.21
N PRO A 53 22.09 20.39 16.79
CA PRO A 53 22.82 19.17 16.46
C PRO A 53 23.06 18.27 17.68
N LEU A 54 22.81 16.97 17.53
CA LEU A 54 22.92 15.98 18.61
C LEU A 54 24.31 15.91 19.25
N TYR A 55 25.39 16.17 18.49
CA TYR A 55 26.75 16.21 19.02
C TYR A 55 27.23 17.66 19.17
N HIS A 56 27.29 18.14 20.41
CA HIS A 56 27.58 19.54 20.74
C HIS A 56 28.97 19.78 21.39
N THR A 57 29.83 18.76 21.44
CA THR A 57 31.04 18.73 22.29
C THR A 57 32.28 19.38 21.64
N ILE A 58 32.15 20.63 21.20
CA ILE A 58 33.24 21.44 20.64
C ILE A 58 34.00 22.18 21.75
N VAL A 59 35.32 22.06 21.78
CA VAL A 59 36.20 22.75 22.75
C VAL A 59 37.18 23.65 22.01
N SER A 60 37.28 24.92 22.42
CA SER A 60 38.19 25.88 21.77
C SER A 60 39.59 25.87 22.39
N GLY A 61 40.60 25.53 21.58
CA GLY A 61 41.99 25.95 21.81
C GLY A 61 43.01 24.87 22.21
N GLN A 62 44.20 25.37 22.57
CA GLN A 62 45.44 24.65 22.90
C GLN A 62 46.20 23.94 21.75
N ASN A 63 45.69 23.94 20.51
CA ASN A 63 46.40 23.42 19.33
C ASN A 63 46.77 21.91 19.45
N ASP A 64 46.07 21.20 20.35
CA ASP A 64 46.25 19.78 20.66
C ASP A 64 45.60 18.91 19.58
N PRO A 65 46.34 17.95 18.97
CA PRO A 65 45.76 16.95 18.08
C PRO A 65 44.53 16.25 18.65
N SER A 66 44.49 15.98 19.97
CA SER A 66 43.38 15.28 20.64
C SER A 66 42.09 16.09 20.58
N ILE A 67 42.17 17.39 20.87
CA ILE A 67 41.03 18.33 20.80
C ILE A 67 40.59 18.53 19.35
N ARG A 68 41.52 18.63 18.39
CA ARG A 68 41.16 18.69 16.95
C ARG A 68 40.44 17.43 16.49
N ILE A 69 40.94 16.24 16.81
CA ILE A 69 40.26 14.96 16.51
C ILE A 69 38.85 14.98 17.10
N GLN A 70 38.69 15.38 18.36
CA GLN A 70 37.39 15.45 19.01
C GLN A 70 36.43 16.40 18.30
N ASN A 71 36.85 17.64 18.02
CA ASN A 71 36.01 18.66 17.36
C ASN A 71 35.62 18.22 15.95
N ILE A 72 36.56 17.72 15.15
CA ILE A 72 36.33 17.31 13.76
C ILE A 72 35.46 16.04 13.69
N ASN A 73 35.66 15.08 14.60
CA ASN A 73 34.78 13.90 14.73
C ASN A 73 33.36 14.31 15.15
N CYS A 74 33.20 15.30 16.03
CA CYS A 74 31.90 15.88 16.39
C CYS A 74 31.18 16.45 15.15
N ILE A 75 31.86 17.31 14.37
CA ILE A 75 31.34 17.91 13.14
C ILE A 75 30.98 16.84 12.10
N LEU A 76 31.87 15.87 11.86
CA LEU A 76 31.65 14.80 10.88
C LEU A 76 30.48 13.88 11.25
N LYS A 77 30.23 13.63 12.53
CA LYS A 77 29.04 12.89 12.97
C LYS A 77 27.75 13.66 12.71
N ASN A 78 27.73 14.97 12.96
CA ASN A 78 26.56 15.81 12.66
C ASN A 78 26.30 15.88 11.15
N ILE A 79 27.32 16.15 10.34
CA ILE A 79 27.23 16.12 8.87
C ILE A 79 26.71 14.76 8.39
N LYS A 80 27.27 13.66 8.90
CA LYS A 80 26.85 12.30 8.54
C LYS A 80 25.37 12.05 8.87
N MET A 81 24.91 12.45 10.05
CA MET A 81 23.51 12.34 10.48
C MET A 81 22.57 13.14 9.55
N LEU A 82 22.93 14.38 9.22
CA LEU A 82 22.14 15.22 8.30
C LEU A 82 22.01 14.56 6.91
N TYR A 83 23.05 13.89 6.41
CA TYR A 83 22.96 13.13 5.16
C TYR A 83 22.10 11.86 5.29
N GLU A 84 22.35 11.01 6.30
CA GLU A 84 21.69 9.70 6.39
C GLU A 84 20.23 9.77 6.88
N GLU A 85 19.93 10.57 7.90
CA GLU A 85 18.61 10.60 8.57
C GLU A 85 17.69 11.69 7.97
N GLU A 86 18.18 12.93 7.82
CA GLU A 86 17.36 14.07 7.37
C GLU A 86 17.23 14.16 5.84
N LEU A 87 18.30 13.86 5.09
CA LEU A 87 18.30 13.94 3.63
C LEU A 87 18.03 12.59 2.92
N GLY A 88 18.15 11.45 3.62
CA GLY A 88 17.98 10.11 3.04
C GLY A 88 19.07 9.73 2.01
N GLN A 89 20.31 10.18 2.25
CA GLN A 89 21.44 10.09 1.33
C GLN A 89 22.61 9.33 1.96
N VAL A 90 23.32 8.52 1.16
CA VAL A 90 24.45 7.69 1.64
C VAL A 90 25.78 8.33 1.25
N ILE A 91 26.58 8.76 2.24
CA ILE A 91 27.95 9.23 1.98
C ILE A 91 28.87 8.03 1.72
N LEU A 92 29.54 8.02 0.57
CA LEU A 92 30.51 6.99 0.18
C LEU A 92 31.94 7.31 0.63
N THR A 93 32.34 8.58 0.63
CA THR A 93 33.70 9.02 0.97
C THR A 93 33.66 10.07 2.09
N MET A 94 34.33 9.78 3.21
CA MET A 94 34.38 10.65 4.40
C MET A 94 35.82 11.12 4.71
N PRO A 95 36.02 12.38 5.17
CA PRO A 95 37.32 12.89 5.60
C PRO A 95 37.95 12.10 6.76
N ASP A 96 39.27 11.91 6.72
CA ASP A 96 40.02 11.27 7.82
C ASP A 96 40.21 12.23 9.01
N CYS A 97 39.38 12.06 10.05
CA CYS A 97 39.42 12.87 11.26
C CYS A 97 40.70 12.70 12.09
N LEU A 98 41.41 11.59 11.96
CA LEU A 98 42.70 11.36 12.63
C LEU A 98 43.81 12.10 11.90
N ARG A 99 43.80 12.10 10.56
CA ARG A 99 44.75 12.83 9.72
C ARG A 99 44.59 14.35 9.88
N LEU A 100 43.35 14.85 9.78
CA LEU A 100 43.01 16.26 10.01
C LEU A 100 43.49 16.77 11.38
N GLY A 101 43.36 15.95 12.43
CA GLY A 101 43.79 16.35 13.78
C GLY A 101 45.30 16.23 14.03
N ARG A 102 45.94 15.15 13.58
CA ARG A 102 47.36 14.85 13.84
C ARG A 102 48.33 15.50 12.87
N GLU A 103 47.97 15.54 11.59
CA GLU A 103 48.82 16.00 10.49
C GLU A 103 48.12 17.08 9.65
N PRO A 104 47.62 18.18 10.29
CA PRO A 104 46.84 19.22 9.60
C PRO A 104 47.61 19.91 8.45
N TYR A 105 48.94 19.87 8.49
CA TYR A 105 49.83 20.42 7.46
C TYR A 105 50.41 19.32 6.56
N SER A 106 49.60 18.31 6.22
CA SER A 106 49.92 17.31 5.19
C SER A 106 49.07 17.56 3.94
N LYS A 107 49.61 17.28 2.75
CA LYS A 107 48.87 17.49 1.49
C LYS A 107 47.53 16.75 1.46
N GLN A 108 47.51 15.54 2.02
CA GLN A 108 46.29 14.74 2.11
C GLN A 108 45.26 15.37 3.06
N SER A 109 45.70 16.00 4.16
CA SER A 109 44.82 16.72 5.09
C SER A 109 44.17 17.97 4.47
N PHE A 110 44.78 18.61 3.47
CA PHE A 110 44.10 19.65 2.70
C PHE A 110 42.94 19.07 1.87
N GLU A 111 43.12 17.91 1.24
CA GLU A 111 42.04 17.22 0.51
C GLU A 111 40.93 16.73 1.45
N ASP A 112 41.28 16.19 2.64
CA ASP A 112 40.29 15.85 3.68
C ASP A 112 39.51 17.10 4.15
N MET A 113 40.19 18.24 4.33
CA MET A 113 39.57 19.49 4.76
C MET A 113 38.65 20.05 3.65
N LYS A 114 39.08 19.95 2.40
CA LYS A 114 38.28 20.31 1.22
C LYS A 114 37.02 19.47 1.11
N LEU A 115 37.12 18.15 1.33
CA LEU A 115 35.98 17.25 1.38
C LEU A 115 35.04 17.56 2.56
N LEU A 116 35.57 17.92 3.73
CA LEU A 116 34.78 18.39 4.88
C LEU A 116 33.97 19.65 4.54
N LEU A 117 34.59 20.64 3.89
CA LEU A 117 33.89 21.86 3.46
C LEU A 117 32.90 21.62 2.32
N LEU A 118 33.19 20.67 1.41
CA LEU A 118 32.29 20.25 0.34
C LEU A 118 31.02 19.58 0.89
N LEU A 119 31.17 18.69 1.87
CA LEU A 119 30.04 18.06 2.58
C LEU A 119 29.23 19.10 3.37
N LEU A 120 29.89 20.05 4.06
CA LEU A 120 29.18 21.13 4.77
C LEU A 120 28.39 22.03 3.80
N LEU A 121 28.96 22.38 2.65
CA LEU A 121 28.26 23.10 1.57
C LEU A 121 27.05 22.30 1.08
N GLY A 122 27.21 20.99 0.90
CA GLY A 122 26.14 20.07 0.49
C GLY A 122 25.00 19.96 1.52
N CYS A 123 25.28 20.04 2.83
CA CYS A 123 24.24 20.23 3.84
C CYS A 123 23.58 21.62 3.70
N ALA A 124 24.38 22.68 3.59
CA ALA A 124 23.92 24.08 3.57
C ALA A 124 22.98 24.42 2.39
N VAL A 125 23.16 23.79 1.22
CA VAL A 125 22.27 24.01 0.06
C VAL A 125 21.07 23.07 0.02
N GLN A 126 20.98 22.11 0.93
CA GLN A 126 19.86 21.14 1.00
C GLN A 126 18.97 21.32 2.24
N CYS A 127 19.48 21.93 3.32
CA CYS A 127 18.75 22.17 4.57
C CYS A 127 17.52 23.10 4.40
N PRO A 128 16.62 23.20 5.40
CA PRO A 128 15.43 24.05 5.33
C PRO A 128 15.74 25.53 5.03
N ASN A 129 16.86 26.05 5.55
CA ASN A 129 17.28 27.45 5.40
C ASN A 129 18.14 27.71 4.15
N LYS A 130 18.25 26.76 3.21
CA LYS A 130 19.12 26.81 2.02
C LYS A 130 19.06 28.09 1.20
N GLU A 131 17.91 28.75 1.14
CA GLU A 131 17.75 30.01 0.40
C GLU A 131 18.72 31.09 0.89
N SER A 132 18.93 31.19 2.21
CA SER A 132 19.89 32.14 2.81
C SER A 132 21.34 31.88 2.38
N PHE A 133 21.75 30.62 2.28
CA PHE A 133 23.06 30.22 1.78
C PHE A 133 23.20 30.46 0.27
N ILE A 134 22.14 30.18 -0.51
CA ILE A 134 22.09 30.41 -1.96
C ILE A 134 22.14 31.90 -2.29
N GLU A 135 21.44 32.76 -1.54
CA GLU A 135 21.57 34.22 -1.66
C GLU A 135 22.99 34.69 -1.33
N ARG A 136 23.60 34.14 -0.28
CA ARG A 136 24.99 34.48 0.08
C ARG A 136 25.98 34.09 -1.01
N ILE A 137 25.83 32.91 -1.62
CA ILE A 137 26.61 32.50 -2.79
C ILE A 137 26.45 33.50 -3.95
N LYS A 138 25.23 33.97 -4.25
CA LYS A 138 24.97 34.99 -5.29
C LYS A 138 25.67 36.34 -5.03
N THR A 139 26.15 36.62 -3.81
CA THR A 139 26.92 37.84 -3.49
C THR A 139 28.44 37.70 -3.67
N LEU A 140 28.94 36.48 -3.94
CA LEU A 140 30.37 36.21 -4.15
C LEU A 140 30.81 36.60 -5.58
N PRO A 141 32.13 36.68 -5.85
CA PRO A 141 32.66 36.82 -7.21
C PRO A 141 32.13 35.76 -8.18
N ILE A 142 32.04 36.10 -9.46
CA ILE A 142 31.42 35.24 -10.51
C ILE A 142 32.20 33.92 -10.66
N GLU A 143 33.51 34.00 -10.50
CA GLU A 143 34.45 32.87 -10.49
C GLU A 143 34.11 31.91 -9.33
N SER A 144 33.91 32.45 -8.12
CA SER A 144 33.46 31.69 -6.95
C SER A 144 32.07 31.10 -7.15
N GLN A 145 31.14 31.83 -7.76
CA GLN A 145 29.79 31.31 -8.05
C GLN A 145 29.84 30.11 -8.99
N HIS A 146 30.60 30.18 -10.08
CA HIS A 146 30.76 29.04 -11.00
C HIS A 146 31.44 27.84 -10.36
N ALA A 147 32.50 28.06 -9.55
CA ALA A 147 33.16 26.99 -8.82
C ALA A 147 32.23 26.33 -7.79
N LEU A 148 31.46 27.12 -7.03
CA LEU A 148 30.51 26.61 -6.03
C LEU A 148 29.33 25.87 -6.70
N VAL A 149 28.84 26.31 -7.85
CA VAL A 149 27.85 25.55 -8.64
C VAL A 149 28.41 24.20 -9.09
N HIS A 150 29.69 24.11 -9.46
CA HIS A 150 30.33 22.83 -9.77
C HIS A 150 30.42 21.92 -8.53
N TYR A 151 30.84 22.47 -7.38
CA TYR A 151 30.89 21.72 -6.12
C TYR A 151 29.52 21.25 -5.63
N ILE A 152 28.47 22.06 -5.77
CA ILE A 152 27.08 21.66 -5.48
C ILE A 152 26.68 20.48 -6.36
N LYS A 153 26.90 20.56 -7.69
CA LYS A 153 26.64 19.44 -8.60
C LYS A 153 27.46 18.18 -8.25
N GLN A 154 28.71 18.35 -7.84
CA GLN A 154 29.55 17.22 -7.43
C GLN A 154 28.96 16.47 -6.23
N ILE A 155 28.29 17.16 -5.29
CA ILE A 155 27.75 16.57 -4.06
C ILE A 155 26.26 16.21 -4.12
N THR A 156 25.49 16.74 -5.08
CA THR A 156 24.05 16.41 -5.26
C THR A 156 23.75 15.57 -6.51
N GLU A 157 24.56 15.65 -7.57
CA GLU A 157 24.34 14.94 -8.84
C GLU A 157 25.33 13.78 -9.06
N SER A 158 26.56 13.85 -8.51
CA SER A 158 27.59 12.82 -8.77
C SER A 158 27.59 11.71 -7.70
N GLN A 159 27.44 10.47 -8.15
CA GLN A 159 27.33 9.28 -7.31
C GLN A 159 28.67 8.82 -6.70
N GLN A 160 29.74 9.63 -6.80
CA GLN A 160 31.07 9.27 -6.33
C GLN A 160 31.31 9.55 -4.83
N ILE A 161 30.69 10.61 -4.31
CA ILE A 161 30.87 11.06 -2.92
C ILE A 161 29.62 10.80 -2.09
N VAL A 162 28.44 11.01 -2.67
CA VAL A 162 27.12 10.77 -2.05
C VAL A 162 26.20 10.09 -3.06
N ILE A 163 25.43 9.09 -2.62
CA ILE A 163 24.31 8.53 -3.39
C ILE A 163 23.01 9.12 -2.84
N THR A 164 22.25 9.81 -3.70
CA THR A 164 20.88 10.24 -3.39
C THR A 164 19.88 9.14 -3.76
N GLN A 165 18.73 9.09 -3.07
CA GLN A 165 17.73 8.05 -3.30
C GLN A 165 17.18 8.04 -4.74
N GLU A 166 17.05 9.20 -5.38
CA GLU A 166 16.61 9.33 -6.78
C GLU A 166 17.68 8.88 -7.79
N ASN A 167 18.97 9.10 -7.48
CA ASN A 167 20.08 8.71 -8.36
C ASN A 167 20.51 7.25 -8.14
N ALA A 168 20.00 6.56 -7.11
CA ALA A 168 20.32 5.17 -6.83
C ALA A 168 19.96 4.21 -7.99
N GLU A 169 18.84 4.47 -8.68
CA GLU A 169 18.42 3.69 -9.87
C GLU A 169 19.32 3.94 -11.10
N GLN A 170 20.12 5.02 -11.08
CA GLN A 170 21.01 5.41 -12.18
C GLN A 170 22.45 4.90 -12.02
N LEU A 171 22.77 4.20 -10.92
CA LEU A 171 24.10 3.61 -10.74
C LEU A 171 24.35 2.50 -11.78
N THR A 172 25.37 2.69 -12.61
CA THR A 172 25.85 1.66 -13.52
C THR A 172 26.57 0.54 -12.76
N THR A 173 26.53 -0.68 -13.32
CA THR A 173 27.24 -1.84 -12.78
C THR A 173 28.74 -1.60 -12.65
N ASP A 174 29.37 -0.94 -13.63
CA ASP A 174 30.79 -0.60 -13.59
C ASP A 174 31.13 0.38 -12.45
N LEU A 175 30.26 1.35 -12.16
CA LEU A 175 30.46 2.29 -11.06
C LEU A 175 30.28 1.59 -9.71
N MET A 176 29.25 0.75 -9.55
CA MET A 176 29.09 -0.09 -8.35
C MET A 176 30.30 -1.01 -8.12
N ILE A 177 30.80 -1.65 -9.18
CA ILE A 177 32.02 -2.48 -9.12
C ILE A 177 33.24 -1.63 -8.76
N SER A 178 33.34 -0.39 -9.22
CA SER A 178 34.41 0.54 -8.83
C SER A 178 34.37 0.87 -7.33
N HIS A 179 33.20 1.19 -6.77
CA HIS A 179 33.04 1.43 -5.34
C HIS A 179 33.31 0.18 -4.50
N ILE A 180 32.85 -1.01 -4.94
CA ILE A 180 33.16 -2.27 -4.26
C ILE A 180 34.68 -2.55 -4.26
N ARG A 181 35.38 -2.28 -5.38
CA ARG A 181 36.86 -2.39 -5.45
C ARG A 181 37.57 -1.41 -4.53
N GLN A 182 37.08 -0.18 -4.41
CA GLN A 182 37.60 0.82 -3.47
C GLN A 182 37.41 0.35 -2.02
N LEU A 183 36.19 -0.03 -1.63
CA LEU A 183 35.88 -0.51 -0.27
C LEU A 183 36.67 -1.77 0.11
N VAL A 184 36.92 -2.69 -0.83
CA VAL A 184 37.80 -3.85 -0.62
C VAL A 184 39.24 -3.41 -0.37
N LYS A 185 39.77 -2.46 -1.16
CA LYS A 185 41.13 -1.94 -0.98
C LYS A 185 41.28 -1.21 0.36
N GLU A 186 40.30 -0.39 0.75
CA GLU A 186 40.28 0.31 2.02
C GLU A 186 40.19 -0.66 3.20
N ARG A 187 39.30 -1.66 3.14
CA ARG A 187 39.21 -2.76 4.12
C ARG A 187 40.57 -3.44 4.30
N ASP A 188 41.25 -3.79 3.21
CA ASP A 188 42.51 -4.51 3.25
C ASP A 188 43.65 -3.62 3.80
N GLN A 189 43.64 -2.33 3.49
CA GLN A 189 44.54 -1.33 4.09
C GLN A 189 44.29 -1.16 5.60
N TYR A 190 43.03 -1.12 6.06
CA TYR A 190 42.69 -1.06 7.48
C TYR A 190 43.07 -2.36 8.20
N LEU A 191 42.89 -3.53 7.56
CA LEU A 191 43.29 -4.84 8.10
C LEU A 191 44.83 -4.95 8.26
N GLN A 192 45.59 -4.47 7.27
CA GLN A 192 47.05 -4.35 7.37
C GLN A 192 47.44 -3.40 8.51
N MET A 193 46.87 -2.20 8.57
CA MET A 193 47.19 -1.23 9.62
C MET A 193 46.82 -1.74 11.03
N TRP A 194 45.74 -2.52 11.15
CA TRP A 194 45.34 -3.15 12.41
C TRP A 194 46.32 -4.26 12.84
N THR A 195 46.71 -5.15 11.93
CA THR A 195 47.73 -6.19 12.22
C THR A 195 49.09 -5.58 12.56
N GLU A 196 49.52 -4.54 11.86
CA GLU A 196 50.72 -3.78 12.22
C GLU A 196 50.65 -3.12 13.61
N LEU A 197 49.47 -2.62 14.02
CA LEU A 197 49.26 -2.07 15.36
C LEU A 197 49.25 -3.17 16.43
N GLU A 198 48.77 -4.36 16.11
CA GLU A 198 48.78 -5.52 17.00
C GLU A 198 50.19 -6.08 17.20
N GLU A 199 51.01 -6.19 16.15
CA GLU A 199 52.44 -6.51 16.27
C GLU A 199 53.20 -5.47 17.11
N LYS A 200 52.90 -4.17 16.92
CA LYS A 200 53.43 -3.06 17.74
C LYS A 200 52.95 -3.12 19.19
N ARG A 201 51.82 -3.79 19.49
CA ARG A 201 51.32 -4.02 20.84
C ARG A 201 52.05 -5.17 21.53
N PHE A 202 52.25 -6.30 20.83
CA PHE A 202 52.95 -7.47 21.39
C PHE A 202 54.46 -7.25 21.57
N SER A 203 55.12 -6.55 20.64
CA SER A 203 56.57 -6.29 20.68
C SER A 203 57.04 -5.40 21.84
N ASN A 204 56.13 -4.71 22.54
CA ASN A 204 56.43 -3.91 23.73
C ASN A 204 56.46 -4.72 25.05
N LEU A 205 56.12 -6.01 25.04
CA LEU A 205 56.17 -6.88 26.23
C LEU A 205 57.50 -7.66 26.30
N LYS A 206 58.52 -7.07 26.93
CA LYS A 206 59.78 -7.76 27.25
C LYS A 206 59.75 -8.41 28.64
N PRO A 207 60.11 -9.70 28.79
CA PRO A 207 60.29 -10.33 30.10
C PRO A 207 61.48 -9.73 30.87
N LEU A 208 61.37 -9.74 32.20
CA LEU A 208 62.47 -9.36 33.10
C LEU A 208 63.14 -10.64 33.64
N GLU A 209 64.43 -10.83 33.33
CA GLU A 209 65.17 -12.02 33.77
C GLU A 209 65.58 -11.96 35.25
N ALA A 210 65.52 -13.10 35.94
CA ALA A 210 65.85 -13.20 37.36
C ALA A 210 67.36 -13.41 37.58
N GLY A 211 68.12 -12.33 37.75
CA GLY A 211 69.53 -12.39 38.16
C GLY A 211 69.69 -12.87 39.61
N GLY A 212 70.37 -14.01 39.79
CA GLY A 212 70.62 -14.59 41.11
C GLY A 212 71.79 -13.94 41.87
N LEU A 213 71.79 -14.09 43.21
CA LEU A 213 72.90 -13.68 44.09
C LEU A 213 73.31 -14.81 45.04
N THR A 214 74.61 -15.12 45.03
CA THR A 214 75.26 -16.06 45.93
C THR A 214 75.64 -15.39 47.24
N ILE A 215 75.43 -16.04 48.39
CA ILE A 215 75.85 -15.56 49.71
C ILE A 215 76.89 -16.52 50.31
N SER A 216 77.97 -15.97 50.85
CA SER A 216 79.03 -16.71 51.56
C SER A 216 78.74 -16.74 53.07
N ILE A 217 79.09 -17.84 53.74
CA ILE A 217 78.75 -18.08 55.15
C ILE A 217 79.92 -17.70 56.08
N SER A 218 79.65 -16.96 57.16
CA SER A 218 80.60 -16.73 58.26
C SER A 218 79.95 -16.58 59.64
N SER A 219 79.40 -17.69 60.15
CA SER A 219 79.34 -18.09 61.57
C SER A 219 78.95 -17.10 62.69
N SER A 220 77.87 -17.48 63.39
CA SER A 220 77.73 -17.52 64.86
C SER A 220 77.12 -16.32 65.59
N GLY A 221 76.39 -15.45 64.90
CA GLY A 221 75.34 -14.62 65.52
C GLY A 221 73.94 -15.28 65.51
N ASP A 222 73.80 -16.41 64.81
CA ASP A 222 72.70 -16.48 63.85
C ASP A 222 71.46 -17.24 64.32
N ASN A 223 71.49 -17.99 65.44
CA ASN A 223 70.34 -18.80 65.85
C ASN A 223 69.08 -17.98 66.19
N GLN A 224 69.21 -16.69 66.50
CA GLN A 224 68.07 -15.78 66.64
C GLN A 224 67.73 -15.06 65.32
N ASN A 225 68.73 -14.70 64.51
CA ASN A 225 68.51 -14.08 63.20
C ASN A 225 67.87 -15.07 62.22
N TYR A 226 68.36 -16.31 62.10
CA TYR A 226 67.70 -17.35 61.33
C TYR A 226 66.30 -17.71 61.86
N ALA A 227 66.03 -17.55 63.16
CA ALA A 227 64.68 -17.75 63.69
C ALA A 227 63.71 -16.62 63.26
N LEU A 228 64.19 -15.36 63.24
CA LEU A 228 63.48 -14.20 62.71
C LEU A 228 63.31 -14.29 61.19
N GLU A 229 64.38 -14.53 60.43
CA GLU A 229 64.34 -14.71 58.98
C GLU A 229 63.44 -15.89 58.59
N LEU A 230 63.49 -17.03 59.30
CA LEU A 230 62.57 -18.15 59.06
C LEU A 230 61.11 -17.77 59.41
N ALA A 231 60.88 -16.89 60.39
CA ALA A 231 59.55 -16.35 60.66
C ALA A 231 59.08 -15.40 59.56
N ASP A 232 59.96 -14.54 59.03
CA ASP A 232 59.68 -13.63 57.90
C ASP A 232 59.48 -14.38 56.58
N TRP A 233 60.27 -15.42 56.31
CA TRP A 233 60.06 -16.29 55.15
C TRP A 233 58.77 -17.10 55.29
N LYS A 234 58.39 -17.53 56.50
CA LYS A 234 57.07 -18.13 56.77
C LYS A 234 55.94 -17.10 56.65
N ALA A 235 56.15 -15.84 57.03
CA ALA A 235 55.17 -14.76 56.85
C ALA A 235 54.98 -14.42 55.37
N LYS A 236 56.07 -14.27 54.61
CA LYS A 236 56.05 -14.12 53.14
C LYS A 236 55.38 -15.32 52.47
N LEU A 237 55.66 -16.56 52.90
CA LEU A 237 55.01 -17.76 52.38
C LEU A 237 53.50 -17.80 52.69
N ARG A 238 53.07 -17.33 53.86
CA ARG A 238 51.63 -17.16 54.15
C ARG A 238 51.01 -16.08 53.28
N LYS A 239 51.67 -14.93 53.12
CA LYS A 239 51.19 -13.83 52.28
C LYS A 239 51.05 -14.25 50.82
N LEU A 240 52.07 -14.90 50.25
CA LEU A 240 52.03 -15.45 48.88
C LEU A 240 50.98 -16.56 48.71
N ARG A 241 50.69 -17.34 49.76
CA ARG A 241 49.57 -18.30 49.74
C ARG A 241 48.21 -17.60 49.75
N HIS A 242 48.04 -16.59 50.60
CA HIS A 242 46.80 -15.81 50.66
C HIS A 242 46.57 -15.03 49.36
N GLU A 243 47.59 -14.39 48.81
CA GLU A 243 47.57 -13.75 47.49
C GLU A 243 47.26 -14.76 46.38
N LEU A 244 47.79 -15.99 46.45
CA LEU A 244 47.42 -17.05 45.50
C LEU A 244 45.95 -17.46 45.65
N GLU A 245 45.45 -17.58 46.89
CA GLU A 245 44.08 -17.96 47.23
C GLU A 245 43.08 -16.90 46.75
N GLU A 246 43.31 -15.62 47.06
CA GLU A 246 42.59 -14.46 46.51
C GLU A 246 42.60 -14.44 44.97
N LYS A 247 43.74 -14.75 44.34
CA LYS A 247 43.83 -14.80 42.86
C LYS A 247 43.17 -16.03 42.26
N THR A 248 43.01 -17.13 43.00
CA THR A 248 42.18 -18.26 42.55
C THR A 248 40.69 -18.02 42.72
N GLU A 249 40.28 -17.29 43.77
CA GLU A 249 38.89 -16.91 44.02
C GLU A 249 38.41 -15.88 42.98
N ALA A 250 39.14 -14.79 42.78
CA ALA A 250 38.84 -13.80 41.73
C ALA A 250 38.90 -14.39 40.30
N LEU A 251 39.66 -15.46 40.08
CA LEU A 251 39.70 -16.20 38.81
C LEU A 251 38.52 -17.18 38.66
N ALA A 252 37.89 -17.60 39.76
CA ALA A 252 36.62 -18.34 39.73
C ALA A 252 35.45 -17.38 39.47
N GLU A 253 35.39 -16.24 40.15
CA GLU A 253 34.40 -15.18 39.93
C GLU A 253 34.40 -14.71 38.46
N ALA A 254 35.58 -14.32 37.93
CA ALA A 254 35.71 -13.89 36.54
C ALA A 254 35.39 -15.00 35.51
N LYS A 255 35.43 -16.28 35.89
CA LYS A 255 34.95 -17.39 35.04
C LYS A 255 33.44 -17.50 35.08
N GLU A 256 32.81 -17.32 36.24
CA GLU A 256 31.35 -17.33 36.33
C GLU A 256 30.75 -16.13 35.58
N GLU A 257 31.32 -14.92 35.73
CA GLU A 257 30.94 -13.76 34.92
C GLU A 257 31.09 -14.03 33.40
N LEU A 258 32.18 -14.71 33.00
CA LEU A 258 32.39 -15.11 31.61
C LEU A 258 31.36 -16.14 31.13
N GLU A 259 30.95 -17.08 31.98
CA GLU A 259 29.93 -18.07 31.63
C GLU A 259 28.52 -17.43 31.55
N GLN A 260 28.17 -16.58 32.52
CA GLN A 260 26.93 -15.80 32.52
C GLN A 260 26.84 -14.86 31.30
N THR A 261 27.92 -14.17 30.92
CA THR A 261 27.96 -13.32 29.73
C THR A 261 27.96 -14.10 28.41
N ASN A 262 28.53 -15.30 28.37
CA ASN A 262 28.33 -16.21 27.23
C ASN A 262 26.87 -16.67 27.11
N LEU A 263 26.20 -17.00 28.22
CA LEU A 263 24.79 -17.39 28.22
C LEU A 263 23.86 -16.27 27.77
N THR A 264 24.10 -15.00 28.16
CA THR A 264 23.33 -13.87 27.63
C THR A 264 23.65 -13.60 26.15
N ALA A 265 24.92 -13.72 25.74
CA ALA A 265 25.31 -13.59 24.33
C ALA A 265 24.73 -14.70 23.42
N VAL A 266 24.45 -15.90 23.95
CA VAL A 266 23.70 -16.95 23.22
C VAL A 266 22.22 -16.56 23.09
N LYS A 267 21.55 -16.18 24.18
CA LYS A 267 20.14 -15.75 24.15
C LYS A 267 19.91 -14.58 23.18
N LEU A 268 20.77 -13.56 23.22
CA LEU A 268 20.71 -12.42 22.29
C LEU A 268 20.93 -12.81 20.82
N LYS A 269 21.70 -13.87 20.53
CA LYS A 269 21.84 -14.42 19.17
C LYS A 269 20.58 -15.17 18.72
N GLU A 270 19.93 -15.91 19.63
CA GLU A 270 18.66 -16.59 19.36
C GLU A 270 17.53 -15.59 19.12
N GLU A 271 17.40 -14.56 19.97
CA GLU A 271 16.45 -13.45 19.81
C GLU A 271 16.69 -12.69 18.50
N LEU A 272 17.94 -12.35 18.18
CA LEU A 272 18.30 -11.68 16.92
C LEU A 272 18.02 -12.57 15.69
N GLN A 273 18.10 -13.90 15.83
CA GLN A 273 17.71 -14.82 14.76
C GLN A 273 16.19 -14.94 14.63
N GLN A 274 15.43 -14.93 15.73
CA GLN A 274 13.97 -14.87 15.71
C GLN A 274 13.46 -13.57 15.08
N ILE A 275 14.01 -12.41 15.49
CA ILE A 275 13.70 -11.09 14.89
C ILE A 275 14.00 -11.08 13.38
N LYS A 276 15.06 -11.76 12.92
CA LYS A 276 15.34 -11.93 11.47
C LYS A 276 14.31 -12.80 10.74
N VAL A 277 13.70 -13.78 11.40
CA VAL A 277 12.59 -14.57 10.83
C VAL A 277 11.31 -13.73 10.79
N ASP A 278 11.01 -12.99 11.86
CA ASP A 278 9.83 -12.15 11.95
C ASP A 278 9.90 -10.94 10.98
N ALA A 279 11.07 -10.35 10.78
CA ALA A 279 11.28 -9.31 9.76
C ALA A 279 11.06 -9.83 8.33
N ARG A 280 11.39 -11.11 8.05
CA ARG A 280 11.12 -11.76 6.76
C ARG A 280 9.63 -12.03 6.56
N SER A 281 8.91 -12.50 7.59
CA SER A 281 7.46 -12.71 7.51
C SER A 281 6.70 -11.38 7.39
N ALA A 282 7.13 -10.34 8.13
CA ALA A 282 6.61 -8.99 8.02
C ALA A 282 6.85 -8.38 6.61
N LYS A 283 7.99 -8.67 5.96
CA LYS A 283 8.16 -8.30 4.54
C LYS A 283 7.15 -9.03 3.66
N ALA A 284 7.04 -10.35 3.76
CA ALA A 284 6.11 -11.12 2.94
C ALA A 284 4.64 -10.68 3.10
N TYR A 285 4.23 -10.23 4.30
CA TYR A 285 2.91 -9.64 4.52
C TYR A 285 2.75 -8.24 3.91
N ARG A 286 3.80 -7.41 3.83
CA ARG A 286 3.74 -6.15 3.06
C ARG A 286 3.62 -6.44 1.57
N ASP A 287 4.46 -7.35 1.05
CA ASP A 287 4.42 -7.79 -0.34
C ASP A 287 3.01 -8.35 -0.72
N GLU A 288 2.34 -9.08 0.19
CA GLU A 288 0.94 -9.52 0.03
C GLU A 288 -0.07 -8.37 0.08
N VAL A 289 0.09 -7.40 0.99
CA VAL A 289 -0.79 -6.21 1.11
C VAL A 289 -0.70 -5.31 -0.13
N ASP A 290 0.49 -5.09 -0.67
CA ASP A 290 0.67 -4.25 -1.86
C ASP A 290 0.14 -4.95 -3.12
N ALA A 291 0.34 -6.27 -3.24
CA ALA A 291 -0.31 -7.09 -4.28
C ALA A 291 -1.84 -7.23 -4.11
N LEU A 292 -2.42 -6.83 -2.96
CA LEU A 292 -3.87 -6.69 -2.76
C LEU A 292 -4.36 -5.26 -3.06
N ARG A 293 -3.56 -4.23 -2.76
CA ARG A 293 -3.82 -2.83 -3.13
C ARG A 293 -3.87 -2.64 -4.65
N GLU A 294 -2.91 -3.19 -5.38
CA GLU A 294 -2.90 -3.17 -6.84
C GLU A 294 -4.17 -3.83 -7.43
N LYS A 295 -4.58 -4.97 -6.87
CA LYS A 295 -5.83 -5.64 -7.27
C LYS A 295 -7.07 -4.82 -6.94
N ALA A 296 -7.11 -4.14 -5.79
CA ALA A 296 -8.20 -3.25 -5.42
C ALA A 296 -8.35 -2.09 -6.41
N SER A 297 -7.24 -1.41 -6.77
CA SER A 297 -7.26 -0.34 -7.76
C SER A 297 -7.68 -0.83 -9.17
N ASN A 298 -7.26 -2.03 -9.56
CA ASN A 298 -7.75 -2.67 -10.79
C ASN A 298 -9.26 -2.98 -10.74
N TYR A 299 -9.81 -3.37 -9.59
CA TYR A 299 -11.27 -3.53 -9.42
C TYR A 299 -12.02 -2.19 -9.51
N GLU A 300 -11.50 -1.11 -8.91
CA GLU A 300 -12.07 0.24 -9.04
C GLU A 300 -12.09 0.70 -10.51
N HIS A 301 -11.02 0.44 -11.26
CA HIS A 301 -10.96 0.75 -12.69
C HIS A 301 -12.03 -0.02 -13.49
N LEU A 302 -12.16 -1.32 -13.24
CA LEU A 302 -13.18 -2.17 -13.87
C LEU A 302 -14.61 -1.77 -13.47
N GLU A 303 -14.84 -1.33 -12.23
CA GLU A 303 -16.15 -0.83 -11.79
C GLU A 303 -16.53 0.48 -12.50
N ILE A 304 -15.56 1.40 -12.67
CA ILE A 304 -15.73 2.60 -13.48
C ILE A 304 -16.01 2.25 -14.96
N GLU A 305 -15.36 1.24 -15.52
CA GLU A 305 -15.59 0.80 -16.89
C GLU A 305 -16.98 0.15 -17.06
N ILE A 306 -17.38 -0.74 -16.13
CA ILE A 306 -18.73 -1.32 -16.07
C ILE A 306 -19.79 -0.23 -15.95
N LYS A 307 -19.55 0.83 -15.17
CA LYS A 307 -20.47 1.97 -15.09
C LYS A 307 -20.62 2.67 -16.44
N LYS A 308 -19.51 2.97 -17.13
CA LYS A 308 -19.53 3.56 -18.48
C LYS A 308 -20.23 2.67 -19.52
N TYR A 309 -20.12 1.34 -19.41
CA TYR A 309 -20.87 0.42 -20.28
C TYR A 309 -22.37 0.38 -19.95
N LYS A 310 -22.77 0.50 -18.68
CA LYS A 310 -24.18 0.64 -18.30
C LYS A 310 -24.79 1.96 -18.79
N GLU A 311 -24.04 3.06 -18.69
CA GLU A 311 -24.43 4.37 -19.24
C GLU A 311 -24.65 4.27 -20.76
N LYS A 312 -23.68 3.71 -21.51
CA LYS A 312 -23.80 3.45 -22.96
C LYS A 312 -24.93 2.47 -23.34
N LEU A 313 -25.27 1.52 -22.48
CA LEU A 313 -26.40 0.60 -22.72
C LEU A 313 -27.73 1.35 -22.61
N GLY A 314 -27.86 2.24 -21.61
CA GLY A 314 -29.02 3.13 -21.50
C GLY A 314 -29.17 4.10 -22.68
N ASP A 315 -28.05 4.63 -23.19
CA ASP A 315 -28.04 5.40 -24.45
C ASP A 315 -28.55 4.54 -25.63
N LEU A 316 -28.10 3.28 -25.73
CA LEU A 316 -28.52 2.35 -26.80
C LEU A 316 -30.02 2.05 -26.73
N ASP A 317 -30.55 1.78 -25.53
CA ASP A 317 -31.97 1.52 -25.30
C ASP A 317 -32.83 2.77 -25.62
N TYR A 318 -32.33 3.98 -25.33
CA TYR A 318 -32.94 5.24 -25.75
C TYR A 318 -32.97 5.38 -27.28
N TYR A 319 -31.84 5.16 -27.96
CA TYR A 319 -31.79 5.24 -29.43
C TYR A 319 -32.67 4.18 -30.10
N LYS A 320 -32.72 2.95 -29.55
CA LYS A 320 -33.62 1.88 -30.02
C LYS A 320 -35.09 2.26 -29.85
N SER A 321 -35.47 2.77 -28.68
CA SER A 321 -36.84 3.27 -28.45
C SER A 321 -37.20 4.40 -29.43
N ARG A 322 -36.22 5.27 -29.74
CA ARG A 322 -36.41 6.36 -30.70
C ARG A 322 -36.47 5.88 -32.16
N GLU A 323 -35.78 4.80 -32.51
CA GLU A 323 -35.92 4.12 -33.80
C GLU A 323 -37.29 3.43 -33.93
N GLU A 324 -37.77 2.80 -32.86
CA GLU A 324 -39.11 2.20 -32.79
C GLU A 324 -40.22 3.27 -32.91
N GLU A 325 -40.08 4.43 -32.25
CA GLU A 325 -40.95 5.58 -32.48
C GLU A 325 -40.91 6.07 -33.93
N LEU A 326 -39.73 6.26 -34.50
CA LEU A 326 -39.57 6.82 -35.85
C LEU A 326 -40.05 5.85 -36.93
N THR A 327 -39.89 4.54 -36.75
CA THR A 327 -40.40 3.53 -37.68
C THR A 327 -41.93 3.44 -37.61
N GLN A 328 -42.55 3.50 -36.42
CA GLN A 328 -44.00 3.62 -36.27
C GLN A 328 -44.55 4.90 -36.92
N ASN A 329 -43.90 6.05 -36.71
CA ASN A 329 -44.31 7.30 -37.35
C ASN A 329 -44.17 7.25 -38.88
N ASN A 330 -43.11 6.63 -39.42
CA ASN A 330 -42.97 6.44 -40.87
C ASN A 330 -44.01 5.45 -41.44
N LEU A 331 -44.40 4.42 -40.69
CA LEU A 331 -45.47 3.49 -41.09
C LEU A 331 -46.81 4.24 -41.20
N LEU A 332 -47.18 5.03 -40.19
CA LEU A 332 -48.40 5.86 -40.21
C LEU A 332 -48.36 6.93 -41.32
N LEU A 333 -47.19 7.49 -41.61
CA LEU A 333 -47.00 8.40 -42.76
C LEU A 333 -47.12 7.68 -44.10
N GLN A 334 -46.74 6.40 -44.20
CA GLN A 334 -46.96 5.59 -45.39
C GLN A 334 -48.44 5.20 -45.56
N GLU A 335 -49.13 4.75 -44.51
CA GLU A 335 -50.56 4.45 -44.54
C GLU A 335 -51.41 5.68 -44.91
N THR A 336 -51.06 6.85 -44.37
CA THR A 336 -51.71 8.12 -44.76
C THR A 336 -51.36 8.56 -46.19
N ARG A 337 -50.15 8.27 -46.69
CA ARG A 337 -49.80 8.46 -48.12
C ARG A 337 -50.63 7.55 -49.02
N GLU A 338 -50.72 6.26 -48.71
CA GLU A 338 -51.42 5.26 -49.52
C GLU A 338 -52.93 5.51 -49.55
N THR A 339 -53.54 5.89 -48.43
CA THR A 339 -54.95 6.28 -48.38
C THR A 339 -55.25 7.61 -49.09
N LEU A 340 -54.28 8.53 -49.19
CA LEU A 340 -54.39 9.73 -50.04
C LEU A 340 -54.18 9.40 -51.53
N GLU A 341 -53.27 8.48 -51.86
CA GLU A 341 -53.07 7.95 -53.22
C GLU A 341 -54.34 7.25 -53.73
N GLU A 342 -54.99 6.42 -52.91
CA GLU A 342 -56.31 5.86 -53.21
C GLU A 342 -57.37 6.93 -53.50
N GLN A 343 -57.41 8.00 -52.68
CA GLN A 343 -58.36 9.10 -52.89
C GLN A 343 -58.08 9.82 -54.22
N LEU A 344 -56.82 10.09 -54.54
CA LEU A 344 -56.42 10.67 -55.82
C LEU A 344 -56.79 9.76 -57.02
N VAL A 345 -56.65 8.43 -56.89
CA VAL A 345 -57.10 7.47 -57.92
C VAL A 345 -58.63 7.51 -58.06
N LYS A 346 -59.38 7.56 -56.96
CA LYS A 346 -60.85 7.68 -56.96
C LYS A 346 -61.29 9.00 -57.63
N PHE A 347 -60.62 10.12 -57.37
CA PHE A 347 -60.86 11.40 -58.05
C PHE A 347 -60.50 11.36 -59.55
N ARG A 348 -59.33 10.81 -59.92
CA ARG A 348 -58.90 10.66 -61.33
C ARG A 348 -59.89 9.80 -62.14
N ARG A 349 -60.40 8.70 -61.55
CA ARG A 349 -61.42 7.85 -62.18
C ARG A 349 -62.73 8.61 -62.41
N ARG A 350 -63.19 9.40 -61.42
CA ARG A 350 -64.37 10.26 -61.55
C ARG A 350 -64.19 11.36 -62.61
N ALA A 351 -63.01 11.96 -62.70
CA ALA A 351 -62.68 12.95 -63.73
C ALA A 351 -62.68 12.32 -65.14
N SER A 352 -62.14 11.10 -65.28
CA SER A 352 -62.13 10.35 -66.54
C SER A 352 -63.56 10.02 -67.00
N GLN A 353 -64.43 9.58 -66.09
CA GLN A 353 -65.86 9.36 -66.37
C GLN A 353 -66.58 10.65 -66.77
N LEU A 354 -66.25 11.79 -66.15
CA LEU A 354 -66.81 13.09 -66.52
C LEU A 354 -66.39 13.49 -67.95
N GLN A 355 -65.11 13.32 -68.30
CA GLN A 355 -64.58 13.57 -69.64
C GLN A 355 -65.22 12.64 -70.69
N GLU A 356 -65.49 11.37 -70.36
CA GLU A 356 -66.22 10.45 -71.22
C GLU A 356 -67.66 10.93 -71.47
N MET A 357 -68.37 11.33 -70.42
CA MET A 357 -69.72 11.88 -70.53
C MET A 357 -69.76 13.20 -71.32
N GLU A 358 -68.75 14.07 -71.18
CA GLU A 358 -68.59 15.28 -72.00
C GLU A 358 -68.37 14.93 -73.49
N SER A 359 -67.56 13.91 -73.77
CA SER A 359 -67.35 13.42 -75.14
C SER A 359 -68.64 12.83 -75.75
N GLN A 360 -69.42 12.08 -74.96
CA GLN A 360 -70.73 11.57 -75.38
C GLN A 360 -71.72 12.72 -75.64
N LEU A 361 -71.79 13.72 -74.74
CA LEU A 361 -72.62 14.92 -74.94
C LEU A 361 -72.22 15.70 -76.20
N LEU A 362 -70.92 15.82 -76.48
CA LEU A 362 -70.42 16.47 -77.70
C LEU A 362 -70.82 15.69 -78.95
N HIS A 363 -70.73 14.36 -78.93
CA HIS A 363 -71.17 13.49 -80.03
C HIS A 363 -72.69 13.60 -80.27
N PHE A 364 -73.52 13.54 -79.23
CA PHE A 364 -74.97 13.75 -79.39
C PHE A 364 -75.29 15.14 -79.93
N LYS A 365 -74.56 16.19 -79.50
CA LYS A 365 -74.71 17.55 -80.02
C LYS A 365 -74.31 17.66 -81.50
N GLN A 366 -73.28 16.92 -81.95
CA GLN A 366 -72.91 16.82 -83.36
C GLN A 366 -74.01 16.11 -84.17
N ASN A 367 -74.53 14.97 -83.69
CA ASN A 367 -75.59 14.22 -84.37
C ASN A 367 -76.90 15.03 -84.46
N ILE A 368 -77.27 15.79 -83.42
CA ILE A 368 -78.41 16.72 -83.48
C ILE A 368 -78.18 17.80 -84.56
N ASN A 369 -76.95 18.29 -84.70
CA ASN A 369 -76.61 19.28 -85.71
C ASN A 369 -76.67 18.70 -87.14
N THR A 370 -76.18 17.47 -87.38
CA THR A 370 -76.30 16.82 -88.70
C THR A 370 -77.76 16.54 -89.05
N MET A 371 -78.55 15.97 -88.14
CA MET A 371 -80.00 15.77 -88.35
C MET A 371 -80.74 17.09 -88.60
N THR A 372 -80.30 18.21 -88.00
CA THR A 372 -80.87 19.54 -88.26
C THR A 372 -80.50 20.03 -89.66
N LEU A 373 -79.24 19.88 -90.08
CA LEU A 373 -78.80 20.25 -91.43
C LEU A 373 -79.47 19.40 -92.52
N GLU A 374 -79.69 18.10 -92.27
CA GLU A 374 -80.44 17.19 -93.13
C GLU A 374 -81.91 17.60 -93.22
N ARG A 375 -82.59 17.84 -92.09
CA ARG A 375 -83.95 18.40 -92.07
C ARG A 375 -84.04 19.70 -92.88
N ASP A 376 -83.08 20.60 -92.70
CA ASP A 376 -83.07 21.90 -93.38
C ASP A 376 -82.71 21.76 -94.87
N ALA A 377 -82.05 20.67 -95.30
CA ALA A 377 -81.88 20.30 -96.70
C ALA A 377 -83.16 19.68 -97.28
N HIS A 378 -83.87 18.83 -96.53
CA HIS A 378 -85.16 18.29 -96.93
C HIS A 378 -86.24 19.38 -97.07
N LEU A 379 -86.28 20.35 -96.15
CA LEU A 379 -87.14 21.53 -96.27
C LEU A 379 -86.82 22.32 -97.55
N ARG A 380 -85.54 22.61 -97.82
CA ARG A 380 -85.14 23.23 -99.09
C ARG A 380 -85.55 22.41 -100.32
N LYS A 381 -85.47 21.07 -100.29
CA LYS A 381 -85.94 20.26 -101.43
C LYS A 381 -87.47 20.22 -101.54
N ILE A 382 -88.21 20.36 -100.46
CA ILE A 382 -89.67 20.56 -100.49
C ILE A 382 -89.99 21.93 -101.11
N ASP A 383 -89.29 23.00 -100.73
CA ASP A 383 -89.45 24.32 -101.34
C ASP A 383 -89.11 24.32 -102.84
N GLU A 384 -88.03 23.65 -103.24
CA GLU A 384 -87.70 23.41 -104.66
C GLU A 384 -88.85 22.67 -105.38
N LEU A 385 -89.36 21.57 -104.83
CA LEU A 385 -90.46 20.79 -105.43
C LEU A 385 -91.80 21.56 -105.47
N ILE A 386 -92.05 22.47 -104.52
CA ILE A 386 -93.19 23.38 -104.55
C ILE A 386 -93.01 24.41 -105.67
N ASN A 387 -91.81 24.95 -105.86
CA ASN A 387 -91.51 25.87 -106.97
C ASN A 387 -91.56 25.16 -108.34
N GLU A 388 -91.04 23.92 -108.44
CA GLU A 388 -91.14 23.07 -109.63
C GLU A 388 -92.61 22.77 -109.96
N ASN A 389 -93.44 22.39 -108.98
CA ASN A 389 -94.89 22.20 -109.17
C ASN A 389 -95.60 23.51 -109.56
N ALA A 390 -95.26 24.65 -108.96
CA ALA A 390 -95.84 25.95 -109.34
C ALA A 390 -95.47 26.34 -110.78
N GLN A 391 -94.25 26.03 -111.23
CA GLN A 391 -93.83 26.20 -112.63
C GLN A 391 -94.56 25.22 -113.56
N LEU A 392 -94.76 23.97 -113.15
CA LEU A 392 -95.55 22.98 -113.89
C LEU A 392 -97.03 23.36 -113.98
N ASP A 393 -97.62 23.97 -112.95
CA ASP A 393 -98.98 24.50 -112.97
C ASP A 393 -99.12 25.72 -113.89
N LEU A 394 -98.12 26.60 -113.92
CA LEU A 394 -98.04 27.71 -114.88
C LEU A 394 -97.89 27.20 -116.32
N LEU A 395 -97.06 26.17 -116.52
CA LEU A 395 -96.91 25.49 -117.81
C LEU A 395 -98.21 24.80 -118.24
N ASN A 396 -98.85 24.04 -117.35
CA ASN A 396 -100.11 23.34 -117.61
C ASN A 396 -101.24 24.33 -117.96
N LYS A 397 -101.33 25.47 -117.26
CA LYS A 397 -102.19 26.60 -117.66
C LYS A 397 -101.82 27.12 -119.05
N SER A 398 -100.53 27.33 -119.35
CA SER A 398 -100.10 27.82 -120.68
C SER A 398 -100.36 26.84 -121.83
N PHE A 399 -100.33 25.52 -121.57
CA PHE A 399 -100.70 24.49 -122.53
C PHE A 399 -102.22 24.44 -122.73
N GLN A 400 -103.02 24.50 -121.65
CA GLN A 400 -104.48 24.55 -121.73
C GLN A 400 -105.00 25.82 -122.44
N CYS A 401 -104.27 26.95 -122.36
CA CYS A 401 -104.65 28.20 -123.02
C CYS A 401 -104.40 28.26 -124.54
N ASN A 402 -103.75 27.26 -125.17
CA ASN A 402 -103.31 27.36 -126.58
C ASN A 402 -104.12 26.53 -127.61
N GLU A 403 -105.04 25.65 -127.21
CA GLU A 403 -105.81 24.80 -128.14
C GLU A 403 -107.35 25.00 -128.12
N SER A 404 -107.86 26.08 -127.54
CA SER A 404 -109.31 26.37 -127.55
C SER A 404 -109.63 27.87 -127.56
N PHE A 405 -109.37 28.52 -128.70
CA PHE A 405 -109.73 29.93 -128.91
C PHE A 405 -111.19 30.08 -129.40
N ASN A 406 -111.93 31.00 -128.79
CA ASN A 406 -113.34 31.37 -129.04
C ASN A 406 -114.44 30.40 -128.54
N LYS A 407 -115.09 30.77 -127.41
CA LYS A 407 -116.55 31.03 -127.36
C LYS A 407 -117.01 31.69 -126.05
N GLU A 408 -117.61 32.87 -126.19
CA GLU A 408 -118.86 33.39 -125.56
C GLU A 408 -119.15 32.99 -124.08
N ILE A 409 -119.10 33.95 -123.13
CA ILE A 409 -120.27 34.72 -122.58
C ILE A 409 -121.19 33.79 -121.73
N ASP A 410 -121.41 34.01 -120.42
CA ASP A 410 -122.07 35.20 -119.83
C ASP A 410 -121.97 35.25 -118.27
N ASN A 411 -122.24 36.43 -117.66
CA ASN A 411 -122.46 36.69 -116.20
C ASN A 411 -121.31 36.32 -115.22
N ASP A 412 -121.21 36.81 -113.98
CA ASP A 412 -121.64 38.02 -113.23
C ASP A 412 -120.95 37.88 -111.83
N SER A 413 -120.38 38.87 -111.13
CA SER A 413 -120.09 40.31 -111.32
C SER A 413 -118.79 40.64 -110.53
N TYR A 414 -118.33 41.86 -110.16
CA TYR A 414 -118.85 43.23 -110.12
C TYR A 414 -117.67 44.24 -110.25
N PHE A 415 -117.95 45.53 -110.33
CA PHE A 415 -116.96 46.63 -110.33
C PHE A 415 -116.78 47.22 -108.88
N ASP A 416 -116.15 48.36 -108.55
CA ASP A 416 -115.79 49.57 -109.30
C ASP A 416 -114.63 50.33 -108.59
N HIS A 417 -114.15 51.41 -109.21
CA HIS A 417 -113.41 52.48 -108.54
C HIS A 417 -114.31 53.32 -107.60
N ILE A 418 -113.69 54.03 -106.65
CA ILE A 418 -113.80 55.49 -106.42
C ILE A 418 -113.07 55.86 -105.11
N GLY A 419 -112.50 57.07 -105.03
CA GLY A 419 -112.10 57.69 -103.77
C GLY A 419 -112.30 59.21 -103.82
N SER A 420 -112.55 59.86 -102.68
CA SER A 420 -112.54 61.33 -102.54
C SER A 420 -112.81 61.81 -101.10
N LYS A 421 -112.03 62.82 -100.67
CA LYS A 421 -112.29 63.85 -99.62
C LYS A 421 -112.25 63.55 -98.11
N ASP A 422 -111.24 64.17 -97.49
CA ASP A 422 -111.29 65.13 -96.36
C ASP A 422 -112.12 64.73 -95.10
N ASN A 423 -111.54 64.60 -93.90
CA ASN A 423 -110.72 65.63 -93.22
C ASN A 423 -109.86 65.11 -92.04
N SER A 424 -108.88 65.92 -91.63
CA SER A 424 -108.30 65.99 -90.26
C SER A 424 -107.68 64.72 -89.64
N LEU A 425 -106.44 64.36 -90.03
CA LEU A 425 -105.66 63.27 -89.40
C LEU A 425 -104.19 63.60 -89.06
N CYS A 426 -103.69 64.81 -89.37
CA CYS A 426 -102.26 65.13 -89.28
C CYS A 426 -101.72 65.23 -87.83
N GLU A 427 -102.58 65.52 -86.85
CA GLU A 427 -102.19 65.82 -85.46
C GLU A 427 -101.90 64.55 -84.61
N GLN A 428 -102.51 63.41 -84.98
CA GLN A 428 -102.33 62.13 -84.27
C GLN A 428 -101.03 61.40 -84.64
N LEU A 429 -100.51 61.60 -85.85
CA LEU A 429 -99.25 60.96 -86.28
C LEU A 429 -98.03 61.57 -85.59
N SER A 430 -98.00 62.91 -85.41
CA SER A 430 -96.90 63.60 -84.72
C SER A 430 -96.78 63.18 -83.25
N THR A 431 -97.91 63.14 -82.53
CA THR A 431 -97.96 62.78 -81.11
C THR A 431 -97.60 61.31 -80.86
N SER A 432 -97.99 60.41 -81.77
CA SER A 432 -97.57 59.00 -81.74
C SER A 432 -96.06 58.83 -81.95
N ALA A 433 -95.50 59.47 -82.98
CA ALA A 433 -94.06 59.40 -83.29
C ALA A 433 -93.19 59.95 -82.15
N GLN A 434 -93.55 61.12 -81.60
CA GLN A 434 -92.84 61.71 -80.45
C GLN A 434 -92.92 60.82 -79.20
N SER A 435 -94.07 60.19 -78.94
CA SER A 435 -94.23 59.23 -77.84
C SER A 435 -93.34 57.98 -78.01
N HIS A 436 -93.12 57.53 -79.24
CA HIS A 436 -92.26 56.37 -79.51
C HIS A 436 -90.76 56.70 -79.41
N ALA A 437 -90.35 57.89 -79.90
CA ALA A 437 -88.98 58.38 -79.76
C ALA A 437 -88.60 58.57 -78.28
N LEU A 438 -89.48 59.18 -77.47
CA LEU A 438 -89.19 59.45 -76.06
C LEU A 438 -89.12 58.17 -75.21
N ARG A 439 -89.84 57.08 -75.60
CA ARG A 439 -89.62 55.75 -75.00
C ARG A 439 -88.24 55.19 -75.34
N LEU A 440 -87.83 55.24 -76.61
CA LEU A 440 -86.52 54.75 -77.04
C LEU A 440 -85.36 55.55 -76.44
N GLU A 441 -85.51 56.85 -76.17
CA GLU A 441 -84.55 57.62 -75.39
C GLU A 441 -84.46 57.16 -73.93
N LEU A 442 -85.59 56.96 -73.26
CA LEU A 442 -85.62 56.49 -71.87
C LEU A 442 -85.10 55.05 -71.74
N GLU A 443 -85.32 54.21 -72.75
CA GLU A 443 -84.80 52.86 -72.84
C GLU A 443 -83.29 52.86 -73.10
N ASN A 444 -82.77 53.67 -74.04
CA ASN A 444 -81.32 53.85 -74.20
C ASN A 444 -80.64 54.41 -72.95
N LYS A 445 -81.25 55.37 -72.25
CA LYS A 445 -80.73 55.91 -70.98
C LYS A 445 -80.68 54.83 -69.89
N LYS A 446 -81.69 53.96 -69.81
CA LYS A 446 -81.66 52.78 -68.91
C LYS A 446 -80.58 51.79 -69.29
N LEU A 447 -80.48 51.41 -70.56
CA LEU A 447 -79.47 50.45 -71.06
C LEU A 447 -78.04 50.98 -70.86
N THR A 448 -77.81 52.28 -71.08
CA THR A 448 -76.52 52.93 -70.80
C THR A 448 -76.18 52.83 -69.31
N SER A 449 -77.12 53.20 -68.44
CA SER A 449 -76.94 53.12 -66.98
C SER A 449 -76.72 51.68 -66.47
N THR A 450 -77.37 50.66 -67.07
CA THR A 450 -77.08 49.27 -66.71
C THR A 450 -75.73 48.80 -67.23
N ILE A 451 -75.27 49.28 -68.40
CA ILE A 451 -73.92 49.00 -68.92
C ILE A 451 -72.85 49.65 -68.02
N GLU A 452 -73.01 50.90 -67.62
CA GLU A 452 -72.11 51.60 -66.69
C GLU A 452 -72.03 50.86 -65.34
N CYS A 453 -73.18 50.51 -64.75
CA CYS A 453 -73.25 49.74 -63.51
C CYS A 453 -72.58 48.35 -63.64
N LEU A 454 -72.73 47.66 -64.77
CA LEU A 454 -72.03 46.39 -65.02
C LEU A 454 -70.51 46.59 -65.19
N GLN A 455 -70.07 47.65 -65.86
CA GLN A 455 -68.65 47.97 -66.03
C GLN A 455 -67.97 48.29 -64.68
N ASP A 456 -68.63 49.06 -63.82
CA ASP A 456 -68.09 49.37 -62.49
C ASP A 456 -68.12 48.14 -61.55
N ASN A 457 -69.14 47.28 -61.62
CA ASN A 457 -69.11 45.98 -60.93
C ASN A 457 -67.92 45.10 -61.39
N ILE A 458 -67.64 45.03 -62.69
CA ILE A 458 -66.47 44.30 -63.22
C ILE A 458 -65.16 44.94 -62.75
N ARG A 459 -65.07 46.27 -62.69
CA ARG A 459 -63.91 46.99 -62.14
C ARG A 459 -63.70 46.69 -60.65
N HIS A 460 -64.77 46.68 -59.85
CA HIS A 460 -64.69 46.33 -58.44
C HIS A 460 -64.22 44.88 -58.23
N GLN A 461 -64.80 43.91 -58.95
CA GLN A 461 -64.37 42.51 -58.90
C GLN A 461 -62.89 42.33 -59.30
N ASN A 462 -62.45 43.00 -60.39
CA ASN A 462 -61.05 42.96 -60.80
C ASN A 462 -60.12 43.58 -59.73
N ASN A 463 -60.53 44.68 -59.09
CA ASN A 463 -59.74 45.31 -58.02
C ASN A 463 -59.65 44.43 -56.76
N GLU A 464 -60.72 43.71 -56.40
CA GLU A 464 -60.69 42.72 -55.31
C GLU A 464 -59.72 41.56 -55.63
N ILE A 465 -59.79 41.02 -56.85
CA ILE A 465 -58.88 39.95 -57.30
C ILE A 465 -57.42 40.41 -57.29
N ILE A 466 -57.13 41.63 -57.76
CA ILE A 466 -55.78 42.21 -57.73
C ILE A 466 -55.29 42.36 -56.28
N LEU A 467 -56.13 42.88 -55.38
CA LEU A 467 -55.77 43.07 -53.97
C LEU A 467 -55.49 41.74 -53.26
N GLU A 468 -56.23 40.67 -53.58
CA GLU A 468 -55.98 39.34 -53.02
C GLU A 468 -54.68 38.73 -53.55
N LEU A 469 -54.42 38.87 -54.86
CA LEU A 469 -53.15 38.44 -55.47
C LEU A 469 -51.93 39.18 -54.91
N GLU A 470 -52.06 40.45 -54.54
CA GLU A 470 -50.98 41.19 -53.85
C GLU A 470 -50.73 40.68 -52.42
N LYS A 471 -51.78 40.28 -51.68
CA LYS A 471 -51.63 39.62 -50.36
C LYS A 471 -50.92 38.28 -50.50
N ASP A 472 -51.41 37.41 -51.39
CA ASP A 472 -50.85 36.07 -51.62
C ASP A 472 -49.39 36.15 -52.07
N LYS A 473 -49.05 37.07 -52.97
CA LYS A 473 -47.67 37.36 -53.39
C LYS A 473 -46.79 37.76 -52.21
N LYS A 474 -47.29 38.60 -51.30
CA LYS A 474 -46.54 39.03 -50.11
C LYS A 474 -46.37 37.90 -49.09
N LEU A 475 -47.38 37.04 -48.92
CA LEU A 475 -47.32 35.85 -48.07
C LEU A 475 -46.28 34.84 -48.59
N LEU A 476 -46.31 34.52 -49.90
CA LEU A 476 -45.32 33.66 -50.54
C LEU A 476 -43.89 34.21 -50.41
N SER A 477 -43.72 35.53 -50.53
CA SER A 477 -42.41 36.18 -50.39
C SER A 477 -41.80 35.96 -49.00
N LEU A 478 -42.63 36.03 -47.94
CA LEU A 478 -42.17 35.78 -46.57
C LEU A 478 -41.88 34.29 -46.32
N GLN A 479 -42.70 33.39 -46.89
CA GLN A 479 -42.44 31.94 -46.81
C GLN A 479 -41.16 31.53 -47.56
N LEU A 480 -40.84 32.18 -48.68
CA LEU A 480 -39.57 31.99 -49.39
C LEU A 480 -38.37 32.51 -48.56
N GLU A 481 -38.50 33.66 -47.91
CA GLU A 481 -37.46 34.20 -47.03
C GLU A 481 -37.23 33.31 -45.79
N GLU A 482 -38.30 32.80 -45.16
CA GLU A 482 -38.21 31.87 -44.03
C GLU A 482 -37.59 30.51 -44.44
N THR A 483 -37.99 29.94 -45.58
CA THR A 483 -37.44 28.66 -46.05
C THR A 483 -35.98 28.78 -46.51
N GLU A 484 -35.59 29.89 -47.16
CA GLU A 484 -34.19 30.16 -47.50
C GLU A 484 -33.33 30.38 -46.24
N ASN A 485 -33.85 31.06 -45.22
CA ASN A 485 -33.17 31.19 -43.92
C ASN A 485 -33.01 29.85 -43.19
N ASN A 486 -34.05 29.01 -43.15
CA ASN A 486 -33.99 27.68 -42.53
C ASN A 486 -33.03 26.74 -43.29
N LYS A 487 -33.02 26.78 -44.63
CA LYS A 487 -32.03 26.11 -45.49
C LYS A 487 -30.60 26.56 -45.18
N ASN A 488 -30.36 27.87 -45.02
CA ASN A 488 -29.05 28.40 -44.66
C ASN A 488 -28.58 27.95 -43.26
N ARG A 489 -29.48 27.93 -42.26
CA ARG A 489 -29.18 27.41 -40.92
C ARG A 489 -28.85 25.91 -40.95
N LEU A 490 -29.62 25.12 -41.69
CA LEU A 490 -29.37 23.68 -41.84
C LEU A 490 -28.03 23.42 -42.56
N HIS A 491 -27.71 24.20 -43.59
CA HIS A 491 -26.43 24.11 -44.31
C HIS A 491 -25.22 24.47 -43.42
N GLN A 492 -25.36 25.45 -42.54
CA GLN A 492 -24.34 25.75 -41.51
C GLN A 492 -24.19 24.61 -40.49
N HIS A 493 -25.29 24.01 -40.05
CA HIS A 493 -25.27 22.85 -39.15
C HIS A 493 -24.58 21.64 -39.79
N CYS A 494 -24.92 21.29 -41.04
CA CYS A 494 -24.25 20.23 -41.80
C CYS A 494 -22.75 20.47 -41.89
N LYS A 495 -22.31 21.70 -42.20
CA LYS A 495 -20.88 22.07 -42.24
C LYS A 495 -20.17 21.95 -40.89
N SER A 496 -20.85 22.23 -39.77
CA SER A 496 -20.25 21.97 -38.44
C SER A 496 -20.03 20.48 -38.25
N VAL A 497 -21.08 19.67 -38.44
CA VAL A 497 -21.00 18.21 -38.31
C VAL A 497 -19.96 17.59 -39.24
N GLU A 498 -19.85 18.07 -40.48
CA GLU A 498 -18.79 17.67 -41.43
C GLU A 498 -17.38 17.95 -40.86
N ASN A 499 -17.14 19.16 -40.34
CA ASN A 499 -15.86 19.51 -39.71
C ASN A 499 -15.57 18.62 -38.51
N ASP A 500 -16.55 18.44 -37.61
CA ASP A 500 -16.42 17.64 -36.39
C ASP A 500 -16.13 16.16 -36.72
N LEU A 501 -16.76 15.61 -37.77
CA LEU A 501 -16.49 14.27 -38.28
C LEU A 501 -15.08 14.15 -38.89
N THR A 502 -14.58 15.19 -39.59
CA THR A 502 -13.16 15.21 -40.04
C THR A 502 -12.16 15.30 -38.88
N ASN A 503 -12.47 16.07 -37.83
CA ASN A 503 -11.64 16.16 -36.63
C ASN A 503 -11.56 14.80 -35.92
N LEU A 504 -12.71 14.17 -35.64
CA LEU A 504 -12.78 12.85 -35.01
C LEU A 504 -12.06 11.78 -35.83
N LYS A 505 -12.15 11.82 -37.17
CA LYS A 505 -11.41 10.94 -38.07
C LYS A 505 -9.90 11.14 -38.00
N ASN A 506 -9.44 12.37 -37.84
CA ASN A 506 -8.01 12.69 -37.68
C ASN A 506 -7.49 12.23 -36.30
N GLU A 507 -8.28 12.35 -35.24
CA GLU A 507 -7.95 11.83 -33.91
C GLU A 507 -7.92 10.30 -33.88
N TYR A 508 -8.90 9.63 -34.50
CA TYR A 508 -8.90 8.18 -34.67
C TYR A 508 -7.66 7.67 -35.41
N LYS A 509 -7.20 8.39 -36.45
CA LYS A 509 -5.95 8.07 -37.16
C LYS A 509 -4.71 8.21 -36.25
N LYS A 510 -4.60 9.28 -35.47
CA LYS A 510 -3.51 9.46 -34.48
C LYS A 510 -3.54 8.35 -33.43
N LEU A 511 -4.72 7.97 -32.95
CA LEU A 511 -4.89 6.89 -31.96
C LEU A 511 -4.41 5.54 -32.52
N LEU A 512 -4.76 5.22 -33.77
CA LEU A 512 -4.22 4.03 -34.47
C LEU A 512 -2.69 4.07 -34.54
N GLU A 513 -2.09 5.17 -35.00
CA GLU A 513 -0.63 5.34 -35.09
C GLU A 513 0.05 5.18 -33.71
N THR A 514 -0.52 5.74 -32.64
CA THR A 514 0.02 5.52 -31.28
C THR A 514 -0.13 4.09 -30.78
N ASN A 515 -1.20 3.38 -31.17
CA ASN A 515 -1.45 1.99 -30.77
C ASN A 515 -0.47 1.03 -31.47
N GLU A 516 -0.18 1.24 -32.76
CA GLU A 516 0.87 0.51 -33.48
C GLU A 516 2.26 0.73 -32.85
N LEU A 517 2.60 1.99 -32.50
CA LEU A 517 3.85 2.31 -31.82
C LEU A 517 3.95 1.69 -30.40
N LEU A 518 2.85 1.62 -29.65
CA LEU A 518 2.80 0.94 -28.36
C LEU A 518 2.95 -0.58 -28.51
N LYS A 519 2.31 -1.17 -29.52
CA LYS A 519 2.43 -2.61 -29.82
C LYS A 519 3.87 -3.00 -30.14
N ILE A 520 4.56 -2.22 -30.98
CA ILE A 520 6.00 -2.43 -31.29
C ILE A 520 6.86 -2.33 -30.03
N LYS A 521 6.60 -1.37 -29.13
CA LYS A 521 7.31 -1.26 -27.85
C LYS A 521 7.10 -2.47 -26.93
N ILE A 522 5.87 -3.01 -26.88
CA ILE A 522 5.55 -4.22 -26.10
C ILE A 522 6.29 -5.43 -26.68
N GLU A 523 6.34 -5.56 -28.01
CA GLU A 523 7.01 -6.66 -28.72
C GLU A 523 8.53 -6.65 -28.46
N ILE A 524 9.18 -5.49 -28.55
CA ILE A 524 10.60 -5.32 -28.17
C ILE A 524 10.82 -5.68 -26.69
N LYS A 525 9.95 -5.25 -25.77
CA LYS A 525 10.07 -5.58 -24.34
C LYS A 525 9.85 -7.06 -24.03
N ALA A 526 9.05 -7.77 -24.83
CA ALA A 526 8.91 -9.21 -24.73
C ALA A 526 10.19 -9.95 -25.20
N GLU A 527 10.84 -9.49 -26.26
CA GLU A 527 12.12 -10.04 -26.73
C GLU A 527 13.26 -9.82 -25.72
N GLU A 528 13.36 -8.61 -25.15
CA GLU A 528 14.27 -8.31 -24.03
C GLU A 528 14.04 -9.25 -22.85
N PHE A 529 12.78 -9.42 -22.41
CA PHE A 529 12.43 -10.28 -21.29
C PHE A 529 12.77 -11.75 -21.52
N GLU A 530 12.47 -12.32 -22.70
CA GLU A 530 12.89 -13.67 -23.04
C GLU A 530 14.42 -13.80 -23.15
N SER A 531 15.16 -12.70 -23.43
CA SER A 531 16.62 -12.72 -23.42
C SER A 531 17.19 -12.76 -22.01
N LEU A 532 16.72 -11.89 -21.11
CA LEU A 532 17.07 -11.91 -19.69
C LEU A 532 16.70 -13.24 -19.02
N LYS A 533 15.57 -13.83 -19.41
CA LYS A 533 15.12 -15.16 -18.96
C LYS A 533 16.00 -16.31 -19.47
N ARG A 534 16.52 -16.22 -20.69
CA ARG A 534 17.55 -17.14 -21.22
C ARG A 534 18.88 -17.01 -20.47
N GLU A 535 19.28 -15.79 -20.14
CA GLU A 535 20.51 -15.50 -19.40
C GLU A 535 20.44 -15.93 -17.93
N ASN A 536 19.35 -15.60 -17.21
CA ASN A 536 19.10 -16.09 -15.85
C ASN A 536 19.14 -17.62 -15.78
N LYS A 537 18.56 -18.33 -16.76
CA LYS A 537 18.61 -19.79 -16.83
C LYS A 537 20.04 -20.33 -17.06
N ARG A 538 20.91 -19.57 -17.75
CA ARG A 538 22.33 -19.91 -17.89
C ARG A 538 23.06 -19.73 -16.57
N LEU A 539 22.90 -18.58 -15.91
CA LEU A 539 23.52 -18.28 -14.62
C LEU A 539 23.06 -19.26 -13.52
N GLU A 540 21.78 -19.64 -13.51
CA GLU A 540 21.26 -20.71 -12.64
C GLU A 540 21.98 -22.05 -12.82
N ASN A 541 22.32 -22.42 -14.05
CA ASN A 541 23.04 -23.67 -14.32
C ASN A 541 24.51 -23.56 -13.90
N GLU A 542 25.14 -22.42 -14.17
CA GLU A 542 26.53 -22.12 -13.77
C GLU A 542 26.69 -22.08 -12.24
N ILE A 543 25.68 -21.60 -11.51
CA ILE A 543 25.61 -21.68 -10.04
C ILE A 543 25.42 -23.13 -9.56
N LYS A 544 24.62 -23.94 -10.24
CA LYS A 544 24.45 -25.39 -9.91
C LYS A 544 25.72 -26.17 -10.17
N GLU A 545 26.46 -25.85 -11.23
CA GLU A 545 27.75 -26.47 -11.55
C GLU A 545 28.82 -26.08 -10.52
N ASN A 546 29.04 -24.78 -10.26
CA ASN A 546 30.01 -24.32 -9.27
C ASN A 546 29.69 -24.81 -7.84
N SER A 547 28.42 -24.86 -7.44
CA SER A 547 28.05 -25.43 -6.12
C SER A 547 28.32 -26.93 -6.04
N SER A 548 28.16 -27.69 -7.14
CA SER A 548 28.51 -29.11 -7.18
C SER A 548 30.04 -29.34 -7.07
N LEU A 549 30.85 -28.48 -7.71
CA LEU A 549 32.31 -28.51 -7.60
C LEU A 549 32.75 -28.22 -6.15
N HIS A 550 32.24 -27.15 -5.54
CA HIS A 550 32.54 -26.83 -4.14
C HIS A 550 32.08 -27.90 -3.13
N THR A 551 30.99 -28.64 -3.41
CA THR A 551 30.64 -29.80 -2.55
C THR A 551 31.65 -30.94 -2.66
N ASN A 552 32.22 -31.17 -3.85
CA ASN A 552 33.24 -32.20 -4.06
C ASN A 552 34.58 -31.80 -3.42
N GLU A 553 35.06 -30.57 -3.68
CA GLU A 553 36.27 -30.01 -3.05
C GLU A 553 36.20 -30.07 -1.52
N LYS A 554 35.03 -29.74 -0.94
CA LYS A 554 34.80 -29.84 0.49
C LYS A 554 34.80 -31.29 0.99
N SER A 555 34.27 -32.25 0.24
CA SER A 555 34.31 -33.68 0.58
C SER A 555 35.74 -34.20 0.61
N ASP A 556 36.54 -33.87 -0.41
CA ASP A 556 37.93 -34.30 -0.51
C ASP A 556 38.78 -33.69 0.61
N LEU A 557 38.54 -32.42 0.95
CA LEU A 557 39.21 -31.75 2.06
C LEU A 557 38.83 -32.36 3.43
N VAL A 558 37.54 -32.71 3.63
CA VAL A 558 37.09 -33.40 4.85
C VAL A 558 37.73 -34.78 4.96
N GLN A 559 37.71 -35.60 3.90
CA GLN A 559 38.36 -36.92 3.91
C GLN A 559 39.88 -36.81 4.15
N GLY A 560 40.53 -35.80 3.57
CA GLY A 560 41.95 -35.51 3.81
C GLY A 560 42.27 -35.06 5.24
N LEU A 561 41.32 -34.44 5.95
CA LEU A 561 41.43 -34.10 7.36
C LEU A 561 41.13 -35.30 8.28
N GLU A 562 40.11 -36.10 7.97
CA GLU A 562 39.79 -37.34 8.70
C GLU A 562 40.98 -38.32 8.68
N LEU A 563 41.64 -38.50 7.54
CA LEU A 563 42.84 -39.34 7.43
C LEU A 563 44.02 -38.81 8.26
N LYS A 564 44.17 -37.48 8.38
CA LYS A 564 45.18 -36.86 9.26
C LYS A 564 44.83 -37.05 10.73
N ASN A 565 43.58 -36.85 11.13
CA ASN A 565 43.13 -37.03 12.52
C ASN A 565 43.31 -38.49 12.97
N ASN A 566 42.90 -39.45 12.14
CA ASN A 566 43.12 -40.88 12.36
C ASN A 566 44.61 -41.27 12.50
N ASN A 567 45.53 -40.50 11.93
CA ASN A 567 46.97 -40.75 12.09
C ASN A 567 47.52 -40.09 13.36
N LEU A 568 47.10 -38.87 13.68
CA LEU A 568 47.42 -38.21 14.96
C LEU A 568 46.89 -39.00 16.17
N GLU A 569 45.69 -39.57 16.09
CA GLU A 569 45.14 -40.46 17.13
C GLU A 569 46.00 -41.71 17.35
N LYS A 570 46.53 -42.32 16.27
CA LYS A 570 47.47 -43.46 16.36
C LYS A 570 48.82 -43.05 16.95
N GLU A 571 49.29 -41.84 16.71
CA GLU A 571 50.50 -41.30 17.34
C GLU A 571 50.29 -40.98 18.82
N ILE A 572 49.15 -40.39 19.19
CA ILE A 572 48.74 -40.17 20.58
C ILE A 572 48.64 -41.52 21.33
N LEU A 573 48.07 -42.56 20.72
CA LEU A 573 48.02 -43.90 21.31
C LEU A 573 49.42 -44.52 21.51
N LYS A 574 50.34 -44.37 20.55
CA LYS A 574 51.75 -44.79 20.72
C LYS A 574 52.44 -44.02 21.85
N LEU A 575 52.26 -42.70 21.89
CA LEU A 575 52.87 -41.84 22.90
C LEU A 575 52.34 -42.14 24.31
N LYS A 576 51.04 -42.44 24.45
CA LYS A 576 50.46 -42.96 25.70
C LYS A 576 51.11 -44.28 26.11
N GLY A 577 51.16 -45.27 25.22
CA GLY A 577 51.84 -46.55 25.52
C GLY A 577 53.32 -46.38 25.91
N THR A 578 54.05 -45.43 25.32
CA THR A 578 55.41 -45.12 25.79
C THR A 578 55.46 -44.39 27.13
N LEU A 579 54.46 -43.58 27.47
CA LEU A 579 54.35 -42.93 28.78
C LEU A 579 54.01 -43.96 29.87
N ASP A 580 53.07 -44.85 29.60
CA ASP A 580 52.65 -45.92 30.53
C ASP A 580 53.84 -46.83 30.87
N ASN A 581 54.62 -47.25 29.86
CA ASN A 581 55.88 -47.99 30.07
C ASN A 581 56.91 -47.20 30.91
N LYS A 582 56.97 -45.87 30.79
CA LYS A 582 57.86 -45.03 31.62
C LYS A 582 57.36 -44.81 33.04
N LEU A 583 56.04 -44.85 33.27
CA LEU A 583 55.48 -44.91 34.62
C LEU A 583 55.82 -46.25 35.28
N GLU A 584 55.69 -47.37 34.56
CA GLU A 584 56.10 -48.69 35.06
C GLU A 584 57.62 -48.76 35.35
N GLU A 585 58.49 -48.17 34.51
CA GLU A 585 59.92 -48.02 34.84
C GLU A 585 60.16 -47.21 36.12
N ILE A 586 59.40 -46.13 36.34
CA ILE A 586 59.52 -45.29 37.55
C ILE A 586 59.05 -46.04 38.80
N ASP A 587 57.93 -46.76 38.75
CA ASP A 587 57.41 -47.53 39.89
C ASP A 587 58.35 -48.67 40.29
N ASN A 588 58.98 -49.35 39.31
CA ASN A 588 60.03 -50.33 39.59
C ASN A 588 61.25 -49.70 40.27
N LEU A 589 61.73 -48.55 39.78
CA LEU A 589 62.85 -47.81 40.40
C LEU A 589 62.51 -47.30 41.82
N LEU A 590 61.26 -46.92 42.09
CA LEU A 590 60.80 -46.55 43.42
C LEU A 590 60.81 -47.75 44.38
N SER A 591 60.41 -48.94 43.89
CA SER A 591 60.49 -50.19 44.65
C SER A 591 61.94 -50.55 45.01
N ASP A 592 62.87 -50.48 44.06
CA ASP A 592 64.30 -50.72 44.28
C ASP A 592 64.90 -49.72 45.29
N ILE A 593 64.53 -48.44 45.20
CA ILE A 593 64.93 -47.40 46.16
C ILE A 593 64.45 -47.74 47.58
N ASP A 594 63.22 -48.24 47.74
CA ASP A 594 62.68 -48.64 49.04
C ASP A 594 63.28 -49.95 49.58
N MET A 595 63.72 -50.86 48.71
CA MET A 595 64.52 -52.02 49.10
C MET A 595 65.90 -51.60 49.60
N LEU A 596 66.60 -50.72 48.87
CA LEU A 596 67.91 -50.18 49.27
C LEU A 596 67.84 -49.35 50.56
N LYS A 597 66.74 -48.64 50.82
CA LYS A 597 66.50 -47.98 52.13
C LYS A 597 66.45 -49.00 53.28
N LYS A 598 65.70 -50.10 53.11
CA LYS A 598 65.59 -51.16 54.13
C LYS A 598 66.93 -51.86 54.38
N GLU A 599 67.69 -52.14 53.32
CA GLU A 599 69.05 -52.70 53.45
C GLU A 599 69.98 -51.74 54.20
N LYS A 600 69.93 -50.44 53.87
CA LYS A 600 70.68 -49.38 54.59
C LYS A 600 70.29 -49.29 56.07
N GLU A 601 69.01 -49.44 56.42
CA GLU A 601 68.58 -49.47 57.82
C GLU A 601 69.11 -50.70 58.58
N VAL A 602 69.16 -51.87 57.94
CA VAL A 602 69.74 -53.08 58.52
C VAL A 602 71.26 -52.92 58.70
N LEU A 603 71.96 -52.37 57.70
CA LEU A 603 73.39 -52.04 57.79
C LEU A 603 73.67 -51.04 58.91
N ASN A 604 72.87 -49.98 59.05
CA ASN A 604 73.01 -49.02 60.16
C ASN A 604 72.84 -49.70 61.53
N LYS A 605 71.84 -50.57 61.71
CA LYS A 605 71.64 -51.33 62.97
C LYS A 605 72.85 -52.24 63.28
N ASN A 606 73.39 -52.90 62.27
CA ASN A 606 74.61 -53.72 62.42
C ASN A 606 75.80 -52.85 62.83
N VAL A 607 75.98 -51.66 62.24
CA VAL A 607 77.04 -50.70 62.63
C VAL A 607 76.86 -50.25 64.08
N GLU A 608 75.64 -49.87 64.49
CA GLU A 608 75.38 -49.51 65.88
C GLU A 608 75.69 -50.64 66.87
N ASP A 609 75.39 -51.90 66.52
CA ASP A 609 75.65 -53.05 67.38
C ASP A 609 77.13 -53.41 67.43
N TYR A 610 77.88 -53.24 66.34
CA TYR A 610 79.35 -53.29 66.37
C TYR A 610 79.93 -52.14 67.21
N ASP A 611 79.40 -50.92 67.13
CA ASP A 611 79.84 -49.81 67.98
C ASP A 611 79.56 -50.10 69.47
N LYS A 612 78.39 -50.65 69.81
CA LYS A 612 78.06 -51.12 71.18
C LYS A 612 79.05 -52.20 71.64
N GLN A 613 79.48 -53.09 70.74
CA GLN A 613 80.50 -54.11 71.04
C GLN A 613 81.90 -53.50 71.24
N ILE A 614 82.31 -52.53 70.42
CA ILE A 614 83.56 -51.77 70.56
C ILE A 614 83.58 -51.00 71.89
N HIS A 615 82.46 -50.40 72.30
CA HIS A 615 82.36 -49.71 73.59
C HIS A 615 82.50 -50.68 74.78
N ARG A 616 81.94 -51.90 74.70
CA ARG A 616 82.17 -52.95 75.71
C ARG A 616 83.62 -53.42 75.76
N LEU A 617 84.28 -53.59 74.61
CA LEU A 617 85.70 -53.95 74.55
C LEU A 617 86.57 -52.87 75.18
N ARG A 618 86.35 -51.59 74.85
CA ARG A 618 87.04 -50.45 75.47
C ARG A 618 86.82 -50.36 76.99
N ALA A 619 85.63 -50.70 77.48
CA ALA A 619 85.37 -50.78 78.92
C ALA A 619 86.22 -51.88 79.59
N ILE A 620 86.31 -53.06 78.98
CA ILE A 620 87.15 -54.17 79.47
C ILE A 620 88.65 -53.82 79.37
N GLU A 621 89.08 -53.12 78.33
CA GLU A 621 90.46 -52.60 78.20
C GLU A 621 90.80 -51.61 79.32
N ASN A 622 89.87 -50.71 79.66
CA ASN A 622 90.02 -49.78 80.78
C ASN A 622 90.03 -50.50 82.14
N GLU A 623 89.11 -51.45 82.38
CA GLU A 623 89.10 -52.28 83.59
C GLU A 623 90.41 -53.08 83.75
N PHE A 624 90.94 -53.64 82.66
CA PHE A 624 92.23 -54.32 82.64
C PHE A 624 93.39 -53.35 82.91
N HIS A 625 93.34 -52.12 82.38
CA HIS A 625 94.32 -51.07 82.68
C HIS A 625 94.29 -50.67 84.16
N ASP A 626 93.10 -50.53 84.75
CA ASP A 626 92.91 -50.22 86.17
C ASP A 626 93.36 -51.37 87.08
N LEU A 627 93.07 -52.63 86.74
CA LEU A 627 93.61 -53.78 87.47
C LEU A 627 95.13 -53.84 87.37
N LYS A 628 95.70 -53.59 86.18
CA LYS A 628 97.16 -53.56 85.98
C LYS A 628 97.82 -52.43 86.78
N SER A 629 97.18 -51.26 86.82
CA SER A 629 97.60 -50.12 87.64
C SER A 629 97.59 -50.48 89.14
N LYS A 630 96.46 -51.00 89.65
CA LYS A 630 96.33 -51.48 91.03
C LYS A 630 97.39 -52.54 91.38
N TYR A 631 97.62 -53.51 90.51
CA TYR A 631 98.66 -54.52 90.68
C TYR A 631 100.07 -53.90 90.75
N THR A 632 100.39 -52.92 89.91
CA THR A 632 101.69 -52.21 90.02
C THR A 632 101.81 -51.40 91.31
N VAL A 633 100.71 -50.86 91.85
CA VAL A 633 100.68 -50.19 93.15
C VAL A 633 100.85 -51.18 94.30
N GLU A 634 100.21 -52.36 94.26
CA GLU A 634 100.40 -53.42 95.25
C GLU A 634 101.83 -54.00 95.24
N VAL A 635 102.43 -54.17 94.05
CA VAL A 635 103.84 -54.58 93.91
C VAL A 635 104.78 -53.49 94.44
N ALA A 636 104.47 -52.20 94.24
CA ALA A 636 105.23 -51.10 94.83
C ALA A 636 105.07 -51.04 96.36
N ALA A 637 103.85 -51.23 96.88
CA ALA A 637 103.56 -51.19 98.32
C ALA A 637 104.16 -52.39 99.08
N THR A 638 104.05 -53.60 98.54
CA THR A 638 104.70 -54.79 99.13
C THR A 638 106.23 -54.67 99.10
N LYS A 639 106.81 -54.10 98.05
CA LYS A 639 108.23 -53.77 98.00
C LYS A 639 108.61 -52.71 99.04
N ALA A 640 107.83 -51.64 99.19
CA ALA A 640 108.06 -50.61 100.21
C ALA A 640 108.03 -51.20 101.63
N VAL A 641 107.02 -52.02 101.96
CA VAL A 641 106.94 -52.73 103.25
C VAL A 641 108.13 -53.66 103.47
N GLN A 642 108.67 -54.30 102.43
CA GLN A 642 109.86 -55.13 102.53
C GLN A 642 111.15 -54.31 102.71
N ASP A 643 111.28 -53.17 102.03
CA ASP A 643 112.40 -52.24 102.21
C ASP A 643 112.36 -51.58 103.61
N ASP A 644 111.17 -51.22 104.11
CA ASP A 644 110.94 -50.72 105.47
C ASP A 644 111.28 -51.77 106.53
N LEU A 645 110.85 -53.03 106.35
CA LEU A 645 111.20 -54.15 107.25
C LEU A 645 112.71 -54.42 107.27
N VAL A 646 113.41 -54.26 106.14
CA VAL A 646 114.87 -54.30 106.06
C VAL A 646 115.51 -53.10 106.75
N SER A 647 114.89 -51.91 106.68
CA SER A 647 115.33 -50.72 107.43
C SER A 647 115.19 -50.93 108.95
N GLU A 648 114.06 -51.47 109.40
CA GLU A 648 113.78 -51.66 110.82
C GLU A 648 114.62 -52.79 111.40
N LYS A 649 114.82 -53.88 110.65
CA LYS A 649 115.78 -54.94 111.02
C LYS A 649 117.21 -54.40 111.21
N ARG A 650 117.65 -53.44 110.37
CA ARG A 650 118.95 -52.76 110.54
C ARG A 650 118.97 -51.88 111.80
N LYS A 651 117.91 -51.09 112.06
CA LYS A 651 117.78 -50.29 113.29
C LYS A 651 117.80 -51.19 114.54
N SER A 652 117.07 -52.30 114.54
CA SER A 652 117.09 -53.28 115.64
C SER A 652 118.47 -53.91 115.86
N GLN A 653 119.23 -54.23 114.80
CA GLN A 653 120.61 -54.71 114.93
C GLN A 653 121.55 -53.63 115.51
N GLN A 654 121.43 -52.36 115.08
CA GLN A 654 122.22 -51.28 115.66
C GLN A 654 121.82 -50.92 117.10
N ILE A 655 120.58 -51.20 117.52
CA ILE A 655 120.18 -51.11 118.93
C ILE A 655 120.79 -52.26 119.74
N MET A 656 120.82 -53.49 119.21
CA MET A 656 121.53 -54.62 119.83
C MET A 656 123.03 -54.35 120.04
N GLU A 657 123.77 -53.90 119.01
CA GLU A 657 125.22 -53.61 119.12
C GLU A 657 125.59 -52.47 120.09
N ASN A 658 124.62 -51.65 120.48
CA ASN A 658 124.80 -50.58 121.46
C ASN A 658 124.34 -50.96 122.88
N LEU A 659 123.45 -51.95 123.02
CA LEU A 659 123.05 -52.51 124.32
C LEU A 659 124.06 -53.56 124.84
N ASP A 660 124.67 -54.34 123.94
CA ASP A 660 125.66 -55.38 124.31
C ASP A 660 126.95 -54.78 124.93
N LYS A 661 127.18 -53.47 124.72
CA LYS A 661 128.27 -52.69 125.36
C LYS A 661 127.92 -52.16 126.76
N LEU A 662 126.69 -52.36 127.25
CA LEU A 662 126.19 -51.82 128.51
C LEU A 662 125.68 -52.87 129.52
N GLY A 663 125.75 -54.16 129.18
CA GLY A 663 125.87 -55.24 130.17
C GLY A 663 124.71 -55.39 131.17
N LEU A 664 123.47 -55.13 130.75
CA LEU A 664 122.27 -55.30 131.59
C LEU A 664 121.25 -56.23 130.92
N VAL A 665 120.97 -57.34 131.59
CA VAL A 665 119.86 -58.26 131.28
C VAL A 665 118.78 -58.06 132.34
N LEU A 666 117.56 -57.68 131.93
CA LEU A 666 116.35 -58.11 132.65
C LEU A 666 115.09 -58.07 131.78
N ASP A 667 114.19 -59.00 132.07
CA ASP A 667 112.83 -59.13 131.55
C ASP A 667 111.85 -58.11 132.16
N GLN A 668 110.75 -57.89 131.43
CA GLN A 668 109.41 -57.46 131.92
C GLN A 668 109.27 -56.14 132.72
N LEU A 669 108.33 -55.28 132.28
CA LEU A 669 107.41 -54.53 133.16
C LEU A 669 106.21 -53.98 132.37
N SER A 670 105.13 -53.62 133.06
CA SER A 670 103.80 -53.33 132.46
C SER A 670 103.11 -52.08 133.04
N ALA A 671 102.47 -51.30 132.15
CA ALA A 671 101.64 -50.10 132.44
C ALA A 671 102.42 -48.89 133.07
N PRO A 672 101.98 -47.62 132.92
CA PRO A 672 100.65 -47.11 133.32
C PRO A 672 100.01 -46.07 132.36
N GLU A 673 98.94 -45.42 132.82
CA GLU A 673 98.14 -44.38 132.12
C GLU A 673 98.53 -42.93 132.48
N ASN A 674 97.82 -41.97 131.87
CA ASN A 674 97.50 -40.60 132.31
C ASN A 674 98.58 -39.50 132.26
N VAL A 675 98.52 -38.70 131.18
CA VAL A 675 98.77 -37.24 131.24
C VAL A 675 97.68 -36.51 130.43
N LEU A 676 96.80 -35.82 131.17
CA LEU A 676 95.99 -34.62 130.91
C LEU A 676 95.56 -34.25 129.46
N ASP A 677 94.34 -33.76 129.19
CA ASP A 677 93.42 -32.95 130.02
C ASP A 677 93.96 -31.55 130.42
N GLN A 678 94.88 -30.98 129.63
CA GLN A 678 95.49 -29.66 129.89
C GLN A 678 95.42 -28.64 128.73
N ILE A 679 94.55 -28.86 127.73
CA ILE A 679 94.31 -27.89 126.64
C ILE A 679 92.86 -27.37 126.64
N VAL A 680 92.28 -27.23 127.85
CA VAL A 680 91.04 -26.48 128.09
C VAL A 680 91.36 -25.24 128.95
N SER A 681 92.25 -24.37 128.44
CA SER A 681 92.53 -23.02 128.97
C SER A 681 93.45 -22.19 128.03
N SER A 682 93.12 -22.08 126.74
CA SER A 682 93.83 -21.17 125.80
C SER A 682 93.00 -19.92 125.48
N PRO A 683 93.56 -18.68 125.47
CA PRO A 683 92.78 -17.44 125.34
C PRO A 683 92.14 -17.20 123.96
N GLU A 684 92.54 -17.93 122.93
CA GLU A 684 92.21 -17.59 121.53
C GLU A 684 90.75 -17.91 121.15
N VAL A 685 90.12 -18.86 121.84
CA VAL A 685 88.67 -19.15 121.69
C VAL A 685 87.81 -17.97 122.16
N VAL A 686 88.30 -17.17 123.12
CA VAL A 686 87.62 -15.94 123.59
C VAL A 686 87.74 -14.80 122.56
N LYS A 687 88.74 -14.84 121.67
CA LYS A 687 88.93 -13.86 120.59
C LYS A 687 87.92 -14.10 119.46
N ALA A 688 87.73 -15.35 119.04
CA ALA A 688 86.82 -15.74 117.95
C ALA A 688 85.33 -15.39 118.22
N VAL A 689 84.91 -15.32 119.48
CA VAL A 689 83.55 -14.91 119.86
C VAL A 689 83.37 -13.37 119.82
N ARG A 690 84.44 -12.59 120.00
CA ARG A 690 84.36 -11.12 120.03
C ARG A 690 84.39 -10.47 118.64
N GLU A 691 84.93 -11.15 117.63
CA GLU A 691 84.90 -10.71 116.22
C GLU A 691 83.54 -10.90 115.54
N LYS A 692 82.57 -11.58 116.19
CA LYS A 692 81.24 -11.87 115.64
C LYS A 692 80.15 -10.87 116.06
N ILE A 693 80.51 -9.78 116.75
CA ILE A 693 79.59 -8.75 117.26
C ILE A 693 79.90 -7.35 116.66
N THR A 694 80.96 -7.22 115.85
CA THR A 694 81.38 -5.95 115.21
C THR A 694 81.08 -5.86 113.71
N LYS A 695 80.24 -6.76 113.16
CA LYS A 695 79.84 -6.74 111.73
C LYS A 695 78.44 -6.18 111.44
N ASP A 696 77.56 -6.10 112.44
CA ASP A 696 76.14 -5.74 112.21
C ASP A 696 75.86 -4.22 112.21
N THR A 697 76.85 -3.37 112.50
CA THR A 697 76.69 -1.91 112.51
C THR A 697 76.96 -1.24 111.16
N ASN A 698 77.78 -1.83 110.29
CA ASN A 698 78.13 -1.21 108.99
C ASN A 698 77.12 -1.51 107.87
N MET A 699 76.28 -2.54 108.01
CA MET A 699 75.23 -2.87 107.02
C MET A 699 74.08 -1.84 106.98
N CYS A 700 74.05 -0.87 107.91
CA CYS A 700 72.95 0.08 108.09
C CYS A 700 73.10 1.40 107.30
N HIS A 701 74.24 1.65 106.63
CA HIS A 701 74.45 2.87 105.82
C HIS A 701 74.29 2.64 104.31
N GLU A 702 74.79 1.53 103.76
CA GLU A 702 74.59 1.18 102.34
C GLU A 702 73.10 0.90 102.03
N LEU A 703 72.37 0.29 102.98
CA LEU A 703 70.92 0.08 102.86
C LEU A 703 70.07 1.36 102.86
N LYS A 704 70.64 2.55 103.11
CA LYS A 704 69.92 3.83 102.96
C LYS A 704 70.21 4.50 101.62
N THR A 705 71.45 4.47 101.14
CA THR A 705 71.80 5.06 99.84
C THR A 705 71.26 4.25 98.66
N VAL A 706 71.37 2.92 98.73
CA VAL A 706 70.88 2.03 97.66
C VAL A 706 69.36 2.09 97.52
N ASN A 707 68.61 2.09 98.64
CA ASN A 707 67.15 2.17 98.59
C ASN A 707 66.64 3.52 98.06
N VAL A 708 67.30 4.64 98.35
CA VAL A 708 66.92 5.94 97.76
C VAL A 708 67.17 5.95 96.26
N ALA A 709 68.35 5.52 95.81
CA ALA A 709 68.67 5.44 94.38
C ALA A 709 67.73 4.48 93.63
N GLN A 710 67.40 3.32 94.23
CA GLN A 710 66.44 2.37 93.65
C GLN A 710 65.05 3.00 93.54
N MET A 711 64.55 3.67 94.58
CA MET A 711 63.24 4.34 94.51
C MET A 711 63.21 5.52 93.51
N GLU A 712 64.32 6.19 93.23
CA GLU A 712 64.42 7.19 92.16
C GLU A 712 64.44 6.55 90.75
N VAL A 713 65.12 5.42 90.57
CA VAL A 713 65.06 4.62 89.33
C VAL A 713 63.65 4.05 89.10
N ASP A 714 63.01 3.55 90.14
CA ASP A 714 61.63 3.03 90.08
C ASP A 714 60.63 4.18 89.79
N LEU A 715 60.83 5.37 90.37
CA LEU A 715 60.02 6.55 90.05
C LEU A 715 60.22 7.06 88.62
N THR A 716 61.44 7.04 88.10
CA THR A 716 61.71 7.49 86.72
C THR A 716 61.22 6.48 85.69
N THR A 717 61.36 5.17 85.94
CA THR A 717 60.79 4.12 85.09
C THR A 717 59.25 4.10 85.16
N LEU A 718 58.63 4.26 86.34
CA LEU A 718 57.17 4.44 86.46
C LEU A 718 56.70 5.70 85.71
N LYS A 719 57.39 6.85 85.85
CA LYS A 719 57.06 8.06 85.08
C LYS A 719 57.16 7.82 83.56
N SER A 720 58.22 7.17 83.09
CA SER A 720 58.36 6.84 81.66
C SER A 720 57.27 5.90 81.16
N LYS A 721 56.85 4.92 81.99
CA LYS A 721 55.78 3.97 81.64
C LYS A 721 54.39 4.63 81.67
N VAL A 722 54.14 5.55 82.60
CA VAL A 722 52.94 6.41 82.59
C VAL A 722 52.93 7.30 81.34
N HIS A 723 54.06 7.91 80.97
CA HIS A 723 54.15 8.73 79.76
C HIS A 723 53.92 7.91 78.48
N SER A 724 54.50 6.70 78.41
CA SER A 724 54.25 5.74 77.32
C SER A 724 52.78 5.32 77.24
N LEU A 725 52.16 4.97 78.37
CA LEU A 725 50.73 4.62 78.41
C LEU A 725 49.84 5.81 78.02
N ASN A 726 50.21 7.04 78.38
CA ASN A 726 49.46 8.24 77.98
C ASN A 726 49.61 8.54 76.48
N SER A 727 50.78 8.25 75.88
CA SER A 727 50.97 8.31 74.42
C SER A 727 50.17 7.24 73.66
N GLN A 728 50.05 6.03 74.24
CA GLN A 728 49.21 4.97 73.69
C GLN A 728 47.71 5.31 73.83
N HIS A 729 47.30 5.89 74.97
CA HIS A 729 45.92 6.31 75.18
C HIS A 729 45.49 7.42 74.23
N THR A 730 46.33 8.43 74.00
CA THR A 730 46.07 9.50 73.02
C THR A 730 46.09 8.99 71.58
N ALA A 731 46.98 8.07 71.22
CA ALA A 731 46.96 7.41 69.91
C ALA A 731 45.68 6.58 69.68
N LEU A 732 45.24 5.81 70.69
CA LEU A 732 43.97 5.07 70.64
C LEU A 732 42.75 6.00 70.60
N GLN A 733 42.80 7.15 71.27
CA GLN A 733 41.74 8.15 71.22
C GLN A 733 41.63 8.77 69.81
N LEU A 734 42.76 9.09 69.18
CA LEU A 734 42.80 9.56 67.78
C LEU A 734 42.27 8.50 66.80
N ALA A 735 42.72 7.25 66.94
CA ALA A 735 42.24 6.14 66.12
C ALA A 735 40.72 5.92 66.28
N ASN A 736 40.18 6.00 67.50
CA ASN A 736 38.74 5.94 67.74
C ASN A 736 37.97 7.12 67.12
N THR A 737 38.52 8.34 67.13
CA THR A 737 37.88 9.47 66.43
C THR A 737 37.93 9.34 64.91
N GLN A 738 39.00 8.75 64.35
CA GLN A 738 39.10 8.48 62.93
C GLN A 738 38.11 7.38 62.49
N LEU A 739 38.06 6.25 63.19
CA LEU A 739 37.07 5.18 62.96
C LEU A 739 35.62 5.67 63.11
N ALA A 740 35.36 6.65 63.98
CA ALA A 740 34.05 7.28 64.09
C ALA A 740 33.70 8.13 62.86
N ALA A 741 34.66 8.85 62.28
CA ALA A 741 34.48 9.63 61.06
C ALA A 741 34.30 8.72 59.82
N GLU A 742 35.16 7.70 59.68
CA GLU A 742 35.06 6.68 58.60
C GLU A 742 33.71 5.94 58.66
N LYS A 743 33.17 5.69 59.87
CA LYS A 743 31.82 5.16 60.05
C LYS A 743 30.72 6.14 59.64
N GLU A 744 30.87 7.44 59.90
CA GLU A 744 29.88 8.45 59.48
C GLU A 744 29.91 8.68 57.96
N GLU A 745 31.08 8.56 57.34
CA GLU A 745 31.26 8.63 55.88
C GLU A 745 30.65 7.41 55.18
N THR A 746 31.00 6.19 55.60
CA THR A 746 30.41 4.95 55.05
C THR A 746 28.90 4.83 55.31
N GLN A 747 28.36 5.41 56.40
CA GLN A 747 26.91 5.52 56.59
C GLN A 747 26.26 6.46 55.56
N LYS A 748 26.89 7.59 55.20
CA LYS A 748 26.37 8.50 54.16
C LYS A 748 26.42 7.87 52.77
N GLU A 749 27.44 7.06 52.48
CA GLU A 749 27.51 6.27 51.25
C GLU A 749 26.41 5.20 51.21
N LEU A 750 26.15 4.52 52.32
CA LEU A 750 25.03 3.57 52.46
C LEU A 750 23.66 4.26 52.30
N ASP A 751 23.46 5.44 52.89
CA ASP A 751 22.20 6.19 52.74
C ASP A 751 22.02 6.71 51.30
N SER A 752 23.11 7.14 50.66
CA SER A 752 23.15 7.59 49.26
C SER A 752 22.85 6.45 48.27
N THR A 753 23.46 5.28 48.45
CA THR A 753 23.22 4.10 47.62
C THR A 753 21.81 3.53 47.83
N ASN A 754 21.28 3.53 49.05
CA ASN A 754 19.87 3.22 49.30
C ASN A 754 18.91 4.19 48.59
N ALA A 755 19.21 5.49 48.57
CA ALA A 755 18.42 6.47 47.83
C ALA A 755 18.52 6.29 46.30
N ALA A 756 19.67 5.84 45.78
CA ALA A 756 19.83 5.48 44.38
C ALA A 756 19.05 4.19 44.02
N PHE A 757 19.11 3.16 44.87
CA PHE A 757 18.36 1.93 44.72
C PHE A 757 16.84 2.17 44.71
N SER A 758 16.34 3.02 45.62
CA SER A 758 14.92 3.41 45.65
C SER A 758 14.46 4.10 44.35
N LYS A 759 15.27 4.99 43.78
CA LYS A 759 14.99 5.61 42.46
C LYS A 759 14.99 4.56 41.33
N LEU A 760 15.95 3.65 41.34
CA LEU A 760 16.03 2.57 40.35
C LEU A 760 14.83 1.62 40.44
N GLN A 761 14.34 1.33 41.65
CA GLN A 761 13.13 0.53 41.87
C GLN A 761 11.87 1.23 41.34
N ILE A 762 11.76 2.55 41.49
CA ILE A 762 10.65 3.33 40.91
C ILE A 762 10.69 3.25 39.37
N LEU A 763 11.86 3.47 38.76
CA LEU A 763 12.04 3.35 37.30
C LEU A 763 11.75 1.94 36.79
N HIS A 764 12.18 0.89 37.50
CA HIS A 764 11.88 -0.50 37.17
C HIS A 764 10.37 -0.79 37.20
N ASN A 765 9.67 -0.28 38.21
CA ASN A 765 8.21 -0.41 38.30
C ASN A 765 7.48 0.35 37.17
N GLN A 766 7.96 1.54 36.80
CA GLN A 766 7.41 2.31 35.67
C GLN A 766 7.61 1.57 34.34
N LEU A 767 8.83 1.13 34.04
CA LEU A 767 9.14 0.37 32.82
C LEU A 767 8.38 -0.96 32.75
N THR A 768 8.11 -1.60 33.89
CA THR A 768 7.28 -2.82 33.96
C THR A 768 5.81 -2.53 33.60
N LEU A 769 5.25 -1.41 34.07
CA LEU A 769 3.89 -0.98 33.72
C LEU A 769 3.78 -0.61 32.23
N GLU A 770 4.77 0.12 31.69
CA GLU A 770 4.85 0.45 30.27
C GLU A 770 4.95 -0.83 29.40
N TYR A 771 5.75 -1.81 29.82
CA TYR A 771 5.84 -3.11 29.15
C TYR A 771 4.52 -3.90 29.19
N GLU A 772 3.81 -3.89 30.32
CA GLU A 772 2.47 -4.49 30.41
C GLU A 772 1.46 -3.78 29.49
N GLU A 773 1.52 -2.46 29.36
CA GLU A 773 0.63 -1.69 28.48
C GLU A 773 0.93 -1.95 27.01
N GLN A 774 2.21 -1.96 26.62
CA GLN A 774 2.68 -2.41 25.30
C GLN A 774 2.19 -3.84 24.98
N LEU A 775 2.20 -4.75 25.96
CA LEU A 775 1.69 -6.11 25.79
C LEU A 775 0.18 -6.14 25.52
N LYS A 776 -0.60 -5.34 26.27
CA LYS A 776 -2.05 -5.19 26.11
C LYS A 776 -2.40 -4.59 24.74
N GLN A 777 -1.68 -3.56 24.29
CA GLN A 777 -1.83 -2.98 22.94
C GLN A 777 -1.52 -4.01 21.84
N LYS A 778 -0.43 -4.78 21.99
CA LYS A 778 -0.06 -5.84 21.04
C LYS A 778 -1.13 -6.92 20.90
N ASP A 779 -1.72 -7.38 22.01
CA ASP A 779 -2.79 -8.38 21.96
C ASP A 779 -4.13 -7.81 21.45
N SER A 780 -4.40 -6.51 21.59
CA SER A 780 -5.51 -5.82 20.90
C SER A 780 -5.32 -5.85 19.38
N LEU A 781 -4.21 -5.29 18.88
CA LEU A 781 -3.88 -5.22 17.45
C LEU A 781 -3.87 -6.61 16.78
N LYS A 782 -3.46 -7.64 17.52
CA LYS A 782 -3.49 -9.04 17.11
C LYS A 782 -4.90 -9.64 17.03
N ASN A 783 -5.88 -9.08 17.73
CA ASN A 783 -7.30 -9.44 17.57
C ASN A 783 -7.92 -8.67 16.41
N ASP A 784 -7.67 -7.37 16.32
CA ASP A 784 -8.11 -6.51 15.20
C ASP A 784 -7.67 -7.09 13.85
N LEU A 785 -6.41 -7.55 13.78
CA LEU A 785 -5.83 -8.20 12.59
C LEU A 785 -6.48 -9.57 12.29
N LYS A 786 -6.91 -10.35 13.29
CA LYS A 786 -7.70 -11.58 13.05
C LYS A 786 -9.07 -11.27 12.46
N GLU A 787 -9.74 -10.25 12.98
CA GLU A 787 -11.09 -9.86 12.55
C GLU A 787 -11.07 -9.29 11.12
N ALA A 788 -10.11 -8.40 10.82
CA ALA A 788 -9.84 -7.95 9.45
C ALA A 788 -9.52 -9.13 8.50
N ARG A 789 -8.71 -10.10 8.95
CA ARG A 789 -8.40 -11.31 8.16
C ARG A 789 -9.60 -12.24 7.97
N PHE A 790 -10.54 -12.28 8.92
CA PHE A 790 -11.80 -13.00 8.76
C PHE A 790 -12.71 -12.32 7.73
N SER A 791 -12.91 -11.01 7.84
CA SER A 791 -13.69 -10.22 6.86
C SER A 791 -13.11 -10.29 5.45
N LEU A 792 -11.78 -10.20 5.29
CA LEU A 792 -11.10 -10.38 4.00
C LEU A 792 -11.29 -11.79 3.44
N LYS A 793 -11.25 -12.84 4.28
CA LYS A 793 -11.51 -14.22 3.86
C LYS A 793 -12.96 -14.41 3.40
N GLU A 794 -13.93 -13.78 4.07
CA GLU A 794 -15.33 -13.80 3.66
C GLU A 794 -15.53 -13.10 2.32
N LYS A 795 -15.02 -11.87 2.17
CA LYS A 795 -15.04 -11.12 0.89
C LYS A 795 -14.38 -11.91 -0.24
N LEU A 796 -13.27 -12.60 0.02
CA LEU A 796 -12.63 -13.49 -0.96
C LEU A 796 -13.54 -14.66 -1.38
N THR A 797 -14.31 -15.26 -0.46
CA THR A 797 -15.28 -16.31 -0.81
C THR A 797 -16.48 -15.75 -1.60
N GLN A 798 -16.96 -14.56 -1.26
CA GLN A 798 -18.02 -13.88 -2.02
C GLN A 798 -17.55 -13.56 -3.45
N LEU A 799 -16.37 -12.96 -3.63
CA LEU A 799 -15.77 -12.66 -4.92
C LEU A 799 -15.57 -13.93 -5.77
N LYS A 800 -15.05 -15.02 -5.18
CA LYS A 800 -14.94 -16.32 -5.88
C LYS A 800 -16.30 -16.85 -6.33
N SER A 801 -17.37 -16.66 -5.55
CA SER A 801 -18.72 -17.06 -5.98
C SER A 801 -19.16 -16.31 -7.24
N VAL A 802 -18.92 -14.99 -7.29
CA VAL A 802 -19.21 -14.13 -8.45
C VAL A 802 -18.34 -14.49 -9.66
N GLU A 803 -17.05 -14.75 -9.44
CA GLU A 803 -16.12 -15.22 -10.48
C GLU A 803 -16.64 -16.50 -11.16
N THR A 804 -17.18 -17.46 -10.41
CA THR A 804 -17.78 -18.66 -11.01
C THR A 804 -19.10 -18.38 -11.75
N LYS A 805 -19.88 -17.37 -11.37
CA LYS A 805 -21.11 -16.99 -12.09
C LYS A 805 -20.75 -16.38 -13.44
N LEU A 806 -19.90 -15.36 -13.44
CA LEU A 806 -19.39 -14.72 -14.65
C LEU A 806 -18.68 -15.70 -15.61
N LYS A 807 -17.98 -16.71 -15.08
CA LYS A 807 -17.39 -17.78 -15.90
C LYS A 807 -18.45 -18.63 -16.62
N ARG A 808 -19.52 -19.05 -15.92
CA ARG A 808 -20.64 -19.79 -16.54
C ARG A 808 -21.37 -18.94 -17.58
N GLU A 809 -21.63 -17.67 -17.27
CA GLU A 809 -22.29 -16.73 -18.19
C GLU A 809 -21.44 -16.51 -19.45
N ASN A 810 -20.13 -16.33 -19.32
CA ASN A 810 -19.21 -16.21 -20.46
C ASN A 810 -19.10 -17.52 -21.27
N GLU A 811 -19.09 -18.68 -20.61
CA GLU A 811 -19.16 -19.99 -21.29
C GLU A 811 -20.49 -20.17 -22.05
N GLN A 812 -21.61 -19.71 -21.48
CA GLN A 812 -22.93 -19.71 -22.13
C GLN A 812 -22.97 -18.77 -23.34
N PHE A 813 -22.61 -17.49 -23.20
CA PHE A 813 -22.54 -16.53 -24.31
C PHE A 813 -21.60 -17.01 -25.42
N LYS A 814 -20.51 -17.71 -25.06
CA LYS A 814 -19.60 -18.33 -26.03
C LYS A 814 -20.23 -19.52 -26.76
N ALA A 815 -21.09 -20.30 -26.12
CA ALA A 815 -21.87 -21.35 -26.77
C ALA A 815 -22.94 -20.76 -27.71
N GLU A 816 -23.68 -19.75 -27.25
CA GLU A 816 -24.68 -19.02 -28.05
C GLU A 816 -24.05 -18.36 -29.29
N LEU A 817 -22.89 -17.70 -29.13
CA LEU A 817 -22.12 -17.12 -30.24
C LEU A 817 -21.66 -18.19 -31.27
N MET A 818 -21.37 -19.41 -30.82
CA MET A 818 -21.02 -20.52 -31.72
C MET A 818 -22.26 -21.06 -32.44
N ALA A 819 -23.41 -21.18 -31.78
CA ALA A 819 -24.68 -21.54 -32.43
C ALA A 819 -25.06 -20.51 -33.52
N VAL A 820 -24.95 -19.20 -33.24
CA VAL A 820 -25.17 -18.13 -34.22
C VAL A 820 -24.18 -18.20 -35.39
N LYS A 821 -22.95 -18.68 -35.18
CA LYS A 821 -21.98 -18.93 -36.27
C LYS A 821 -22.30 -20.16 -37.13
N HIS A 822 -23.13 -21.08 -36.66
CA HIS A 822 -23.57 -22.25 -37.43
C HIS A 822 -24.83 -21.97 -38.27
N LEU A 823 -25.70 -21.04 -37.84
CA LEU A 823 -26.90 -20.62 -38.59
C LEU A 823 -26.65 -20.31 -40.09
N PRO A 824 -25.59 -19.58 -40.50
CA PRO A 824 -25.30 -19.33 -41.91
C PRO A 824 -25.04 -20.60 -42.74
N ALA A 825 -24.44 -21.64 -42.12
CA ALA A 825 -24.20 -22.93 -42.78
C ALA A 825 -25.50 -23.75 -42.89
N GLU A 826 -26.35 -23.72 -41.86
CA GLU A 826 -27.67 -24.36 -41.89
C GLU A 826 -28.60 -23.67 -42.90
N HIS A 827 -28.61 -22.34 -42.96
CA HIS A 827 -29.36 -21.56 -43.93
C HIS A 827 -28.86 -21.77 -45.37
N ALA A 828 -27.54 -21.89 -45.57
CA ALA A 828 -26.98 -22.26 -46.88
C ALA A 828 -27.43 -23.67 -47.30
N LYS A 829 -27.34 -24.65 -46.39
CA LYS A 829 -27.77 -26.03 -46.64
C LYS A 829 -29.27 -26.11 -46.96
N LEU A 830 -30.11 -25.47 -46.15
CA LEU A 830 -31.56 -25.41 -46.36
C LEU A 830 -31.92 -24.77 -47.71
N LYS A 831 -31.17 -23.75 -48.15
CA LYS A 831 -31.35 -23.11 -49.46
C LYS A 831 -30.99 -24.04 -50.63
N ASP A 832 -30.02 -24.92 -50.46
CA ASP A 832 -29.67 -25.94 -51.46
C ASP A 832 -30.63 -27.14 -51.42
N ASP A 833 -31.13 -27.53 -50.25
CA ASP A 833 -32.21 -28.51 -50.10
C ASP A 833 -33.51 -28.01 -50.79
N PHE A 834 -33.87 -26.72 -50.63
CA PHE A 834 -34.97 -26.09 -51.37
C PHE A 834 -34.77 -26.12 -52.89
N ARG A 835 -33.55 -25.87 -53.38
CA ARG A 835 -33.22 -25.96 -54.82
C ARG A 835 -33.34 -27.39 -55.34
N ALA A 836 -32.88 -28.38 -54.55
CA ALA A 836 -33.00 -29.79 -54.89
C ALA A 836 -34.47 -30.23 -54.96
N LEU A 837 -35.29 -29.87 -53.97
CA LEU A 837 -36.72 -30.14 -53.93
C LEU A 837 -37.48 -29.46 -55.08
N PHE A 838 -37.18 -28.20 -55.39
CA PHE A 838 -37.78 -27.50 -56.54
C PHE A 838 -37.45 -28.19 -57.86
N THR A 839 -36.19 -28.60 -58.04
CA THR A 839 -35.73 -29.35 -59.23
C THR A 839 -36.38 -30.73 -59.32
N ALA A 840 -36.60 -31.41 -58.20
CA ALA A 840 -37.30 -32.69 -58.15
C ALA A 840 -38.79 -32.55 -58.46
N ASN A 841 -39.43 -31.47 -57.99
CA ASN A 841 -40.85 -31.16 -58.24
C ASN A 841 -41.09 -30.85 -59.73
N GLU A 842 -40.25 -30.01 -60.37
CA GLU A 842 -40.35 -29.76 -61.81
C GLU A 842 -40.09 -31.01 -62.66
N LYS A 843 -39.19 -31.91 -62.22
CA LYS A 843 -39.04 -33.24 -62.86
C LYS A 843 -40.31 -34.08 -62.71
N LEU A 844 -40.85 -34.23 -61.50
CA LEU A 844 -42.09 -34.98 -61.26
C LEU A 844 -43.27 -34.42 -62.05
N LYS A 845 -43.38 -33.08 -62.23
CA LYS A 845 -44.37 -32.45 -63.12
C LYS A 845 -44.15 -32.78 -64.59
N ALA A 846 -42.90 -32.88 -65.05
CA ALA A 846 -42.59 -33.30 -66.41
C ALA A 846 -42.91 -34.78 -66.63
N ASP A 847 -42.57 -35.65 -65.68
CA ASP A 847 -42.84 -37.08 -65.73
C ASP A 847 -44.35 -37.36 -65.68
N LEU A 848 -45.11 -36.66 -64.81
CA LEU A 848 -46.58 -36.70 -64.78
C LEU A 848 -47.25 -36.17 -66.07
N ARG A 849 -46.60 -35.27 -66.81
CA ARG A 849 -47.10 -34.79 -68.11
C ARG A 849 -46.81 -35.76 -69.27
N ASN A 850 -45.83 -36.64 -69.09
CA ASN A 850 -45.39 -37.59 -70.12
C ASN A 850 -45.94 -39.01 -69.91
N GLY A 851 -46.43 -39.35 -68.70
CA GLY A 851 -46.86 -40.69 -68.30
C GLY A 851 -48.36 -40.96 -68.36
N LEU A 852 -48.94 -41.07 -69.57
CA LEU A 852 -50.29 -41.61 -69.78
C LEU A 852 -50.28 -42.80 -70.74
N ASP A 853 -49.87 -43.97 -70.24
CA ASP A 853 -50.21 -45.26 -70.87
C ASP A 853 -50.40 -46.34 -69.78
N ALA A 854 -51.63 -46.83 -69.63
CA ALA A 854 -52.04 -47.58 -68.44
C ALA A 854 -52.21 -49.08 -68.71
N LYS A 855 -51.17 -49.89 -68.46
CA LYS A 855 -51.38 -51.33 -68.20
C LYS A 855 -50.36 -52.11 -67.36
N GLU A 856 -49.09 -51.71 -67.30
CA GLU A 856 -48.09 -52.43 -66.46
C GLU A 856 -48.17 -52.09 -64.97
N LEU A 857 -48.87 -51.01 -64.62
CA LEU A 857 -48.94 -50.47 -63.24
C LEU A 857 -49.48 -51.47 -62.20
N VAL A 858 -50.39 -52.37 -62.59
CA VAL A 858 -51.14 -53.24 -61.65
C VAL A 858 -50.23 -54.29 -60.99
N GLU A 859 -49.35 -54.94 -61.75
CA GLU A 859 -48.50 -56.03 -61.24
C GLU A 859 -47.25 -55.51 -60.51
N VAL A 860 -46.86 -54.25 -60.79
CA VAL A 860 -45.87 -53.52 -60.00
C VAL A 860 -46.48 -53.06 -58.68
N HIS A 861 -47.69 -52.49 -58.69
CA HIS A 861 -48.36 -51.98 -57.51
C HIS A 861 -48.65 -53.04 -56.43
N GLU A 862 -48.86 -54.33 -56.74
CA GLU A 862 -48.98 -55.34 -55.67
C GLU A 862 -47.67 -55.52 -54.87
N LYS A 863 -46.51 -55.50 -55.54
CA LYS A 863 -45.20 -55.58 -54.88
C LYS A 863 -44.82 -54.28 -54.18
N GLU A 864 -45.18 -53.14 -54.76
CA GLU A 864 -45.03 -51.85 -54.11
C GLU A 864 -45.96 -51.73 -52.89
N MET A 865 -47.19 -52.22 -52.94
CA MET A 865 -48.12 -52.21 -51.80
C MET A 865 -47.60 -53.01 -50.61
N GLU A 866 -46.93 -54.15 -50.82
CA GLU A 866 -46.31 -54.90 -49.71
C GLU A 866 -45.06 -54.19 -49.17
N SER A 867 -44.26 -53.55 -50.04
CA SER A 867 -43.15 -52.66 -49.62
C SER A 867 -43.65 -51.43 -48.86
N LEU A 868 -44.75 -50.83 -49.31
CA LEU A 868 -45.38 -49.66 -48.73
C LEU A 868 -46.08 -50.01 -47.41
N LYS A 869 -46.70 -51.18 -47.26
CA LYS A 869 -47.13 -51.70 -45.95
C LYS A 869 -45.96 -51.78 -44.97
N SER A 870 -44.83 -52.37 -45.38
CA SER A 870 -43.65 -52.47 -44.51
C SER A 870 -43.06 -51.10 -44.15
N LYS A 871 -43.05 -50.15 -45.09
CA LYS A 871 -42.64 -48.76 -44.81
C LYS A 871 -43.66 -48.01 -43.97
N LEU A 872 -44.96 -48.32 -44.12
CA LEU A 872 -46.06 -47.74 -43.34
C LEU A 872 -46.08 -48.28 -41.91
N THR A 873 -45.71 -49.54 -41.65
CA THR A 873 -45.57 -50.05 -40.29
C THR A 873 -44.34 -49.47 -39.58
N ASP A 874 -43.21 -49.33 -40.28
CA ASP A 874 -42.03 -48.64 -39.73
C ASP A 874 -42.28 -47.13 -39.55
N SER A 875 -42.96 -46.49 -40.50
CA SER A 875 -43.37 -45.08 -40.38
C SER A 875 -44.46 -44.87 -39.33
N ASN A 876 -45.34 -45.84 -39.07
CA ASN A 876 -46.27 -45.80 -37.94
C ASN A 876 -45.54 -46.00 -36.61
N ALA A 877 -44.52 -46.85 -36.54
CA ALA A 877 -43.68 -46.97 -35.34
C ALA A 877 -42.94 -45.66 -35.05
N ARG A 878 -42.35 -45.03 -36.08
CA ARG A 878 -41.74 -43.68 -35.99
C ARG A 878 -42.78 -42.62 -35.63
N TYR A 879 -43.98 -42.67 -36.21
CA TYR A 879 -45.08 -41.76 -35.89
C TYR A 879 -45.55 -41.93 -34.44
N MET A 880 -45.66 -43.14 -33.91
CA MET A 880 -46.00 -43.38 -32.50
C MET A 880 -44.91 -42.85 -31.56
N VAL A 881 -43.63 -43.05 -31.88
CA VAL A 881 -42.51 -42.48 -31.10
C VAL A 881 -42.51 -40.95 -31.18
N LEU A 882 -42.72 -40.36 -32.36
CA LEU A 882 -42.87 -38.92 -32.52
C LEU A 882 -44.10 -38.37 -31.78
N GLN A 883 -45.23 -39.07 -31.84
CA GLN A 883 -46.47 -38.72 -31.14
C GLN A 883 -46.24 -38.75 -29.62
N GLN A 884 -45.54 -39.77 -29.11
CA GLN A 884 -45.13 -39.86 -27.71
C GLN A 884 -44.17 -38.73 -27.32
N MET A 885 -43.18 -38.40 -28.15
CA MET A 885 -42.28 -37.25 -27.91
C MET A 885 -43.01 -35.89 -27.97
N THR A 886 -43.97 -35.71 -28.88
CA THR A 886 -44.81 -34.51 -28.88
C THR A 886 -45.73 -34.48 -27.67
N SER A 887 -46.18 -35.63 -27.16
CA SER A 887 -46.96 -35.72 -25.92
C SER A 887 -46.11 -35.30 -24.72
N THR A 888 -44.86 -35.76 -24.61
CA THR A 888 -43.96 -35.31 -23.53
C THR A 888 -43.63 -33.83 -23.67
N PHE A 889 -43.30 -33.32 -24.86
CA PHE A 889 -43.05 -31.89 -25.05
C PHE A 889 -44.29 -31.01 -24.82
N VAL A 890 -45.51 -31.52 -25.06
CA VAL A 890 -46.75 -30.82 -24.71
C VAL A 890 -46.95 -30.80 -23.20
N GLU A 891 -46.68 -31.89 -22.49
CA GLU A 891 -46.78 -31.95 -21.02
C GLU A 891 -45.67 -31.12 -20.33
N ASP A 892 -44.44 -31.15 -20.83
CA ASP A 892 -43.33 -30.30 -20.38
C ASP A 892 -43.65 -28.81 -20.61
N ARG A 893 -44.19 -28.45 -21.78
CA ARG A 893 -44.66 -27.09 -22.07
C ARG A 893 -45.85 -26.70 -21.18
N ARG A 894 -46.73 -27.65 -20.85
CA ARG A 894 -47.87 -27.44 -19.93
C ARG A 894 -47.37 -27.16 -18.51
N SER A 895 -46.44 -27.97 -18.01
CA SER A 895 -45.77 -27.78 -16.72
C SER A 895 -44.99 -26.45 -16.67
N LEU A 896 -44.26 -26.10 -17.73
CA LEU A 896 -43.55 -24.82 -17.81
C LEU A 896 -44.52 -23.63 -17.83
N MET A 897 -45.64 -23.72 -18.55
CA MET A 897 -46.69 -22.70 -18.50
C MET A 897 -47.37 -22.62 -17.12
N GLU A 898 -47.54 -23.74 -16.43
CA GLU A 898 -48.09 -23.79 -15.06
C GLU A 898 -47.12 -23.14 -14.05
N HIS A 899 -45.81 -23.37 -14.19
CA HIS A 899 -44.75 -22.68 -13.43
C HIS A 899 -44.69 -21.17 -13.75
N VAL A 900 -44.77 -20.78 -15.03
CA VAL A 900 -44.80 -19.35 -15.44
C VAL A 900 -46.07 -18.67 -14.92
N THR A 901 -47.23 -19.34 -14.97
CA THR A 901 -48.49 -18.81 -14.42
C THR A 901 -48.38 -18.62 -12.91
N MET A 902 -47.83 -19.60 -12.19
CA MET A 902 -47.63 -19.52 -10.74
C MET A 902 -46.63 -18.41 -10.35
N LEU A 903 -45.59 -18.18 -11.16
CA LEU A 903 -44.66 -17.07 -10.97
C LEU A 903 -45.34 -15.72 -11.23
N ILE A 904 -46.18 -15.62 -12.27
CA ILE A 904 -46.98 -14.42 -12.58
C ILE A 904 -47.95 -14.12 -11.43
N THR A 905 -48.63 -15.12 -10.85
CA THR A 905 -49.48 -14.89 -9.67
C THR A 905 -48.68 -14.44 -8.46
N GLN A 906 -47.50 -15.01 -8.19
CA GLN A 906 -46.62 -14.55 -7.11
C GLN A 906 -46.17 -13.09 -7.31
N TYR A 907 -45.84 -12.68 -8.55
CA TYR A 907 -45.55 -11.29 -8.86
C TYR A 907 -46.77 -10.36 -8.66
N HIS A 908 -47.99 -10.82 -8.99
CA HIS A 908 -49.21 -10.04 -8.77
C HIS A 908 -49.59 -9.95 -7.29
N GLU A 909 -49.41 -11.01 -6.50
CA GLU A 909 -49.61 -11.02 -5.04
C GLU A 909 -48.62 -10.07 -4.36
N LEU A 910 -47.33 -10.15 -4.70
CA LEU A 910 -46.30 -9.27 -4.15
C LEU A 910 -46.52 -7.79 -4.54
N LEU A 911 -46.96 -7.53 -5.77
CA LEU A 911 -47.30 -6.19 -6.24
C LEU A 911 -48.54 -5.65 -5.52
N THR A 912 -49.59 -6.47 -5.36
CA THR A 912 -50.81 -6.10 -4.62
C THR A 912 -50.47 -5.79 -3.17
N GLN A 913 -49.69 -6.64 -2.49
CA GLN A 913 -49.26 -6.40 -1.12
C GLN A 913 -48.40 -5.13 -0.99
N SER A 914 -47.49 -4.87 -1.93
CA SER A 914 -46.72 -3.62 -1.96
C SER A 914 -47.58 -2.36 -2.21
N LEU A 915 -48.75 -2.49 -2.83
CA LEU A 915 -49.71 -1.40 -3.01
C LEU A 915 -50.58 -1.22 -1.76
N GLU A 916 -51.04 -2.31 -1.13
CA GLU A 916 -51.78 -2.30 0.13
C GLU A 916 -50.94 -1.74 1.29
N ASP A 917 -49.67 -2.14 1.42
CA ASP A 917 -48.73 -1.58 2.39
C ASP A 917 -48.56 -0.06 2.18
N LYS A 918 -48.45 0.38 0.91
CA LYS A 918 -48.35 1.81 0.58
C LYS A 918 -49.63 2.58 0.90
N GLU A 919 -50.80 2.00 0.68
CA GLU A 919 -52.07 2.61 1.07
C GLU A 919 -52.18 2.69 2.60
N GLN A 920 -51.75 1.67 3.34
CA GLN A 920 -51.67 1.70 4.80
C GLN A 920 -50.73 2.80 5.31
N TYR A 921 -49.54 2.96 4.72
CA TYR A 921 -48.62 4.06 5.07
C TYR A 921 -49.24 5.43 4.83
N HIS A 922 -49.92 5.66 3.70
CA HIS A 922 -50.63 6.93 3.46
C HIS A 922 -51.83 7.13 4.39
N LEU A 923 -52.51 6.06 4.81
CA LEU A 923 -53.60 6.13 5.78
C LEU A 923 -53.09 6.48 7.19
N GLU A 924 -51.92 5.95 7.59
CA GLU A 924 -51.25 6.31 8.84
C GLU A 924 -50.67 7.74 8.81
N GLU A 925 -50.02 8.14 7.72
CA GLU A 925 -49.55 9.51 7.47
C GLU A 925 -50.70 10.52 7.59
N LYS A 926 -51.85 10.21 6.96
CA LYS A 926 -53.08 11.00 7.08
C LYS A 926 -53.60 11.05 8.52
N ASN A 927 -53.68 9.92 9.20
CA ASN A 927 -54.10 9.84 10.60
C ASN A 927 -53.17 10.67 11.52
N ASN A 928 -51.86 10.67 11.25
CA ASN A 928 -50.88 11.41 12.03
C ASN A 928 -50.90 12.92 11.72
N THR A 929 -51.14 13.33 10.46
CA THR A 929 -51.40 14.74 10.12
C THR A 929 -52.73 15.23 10.68
N ASP A 930 -53.80 14.41 10.71
CA ASP A 930 -55.07 14.78 11.35
C ASP A 930 -54.93 14.92 12.89
N LYS A 931 -54.13 14.07 13.55
CA LYS A 931 -53.74 14.26 14.96
C LYS A 931 -52.95 15.55 15.16
N LEU A 932 -51.97 15.85 14.30
CA LEU A 932 -51.16 17.08 14.36
C LEU A 932 -52.01 18.34 14.13
N ASN A 933 -52.95 18.29 13.19
CA ASN A 933 -53.93 19.35 12.94
C ASN A 933 -54.89 19.53 14.13
N HIS A 934 -55.30 18.44 14.78
CA HIS A 934 -56.10 18.50 16.00
C HIS A 934 -55.31 19.15 17.16
N LEU A 935 -54.05 18.74 17.37
CA LEU A 935 -53.16 19.33 18.37
C LEU A 935 -52.87 20.81 18.08
N SER A 936 -52.67 21.18 16.82
CA SER A 936 -52.50 22.59 16.40
C SER A 936 -53.74 23.42 16.68
N ARG A 937 -54.95 22.89 16.42
CA ARG A 937 -56.22 23.54 16.80
C ARG A 937 -56.47 23.58 18.31
N GLN A 938 -55.94 22.64 19.09
CA GLN A 938 -55.96 22.72 20.55
C GLN A 938 -54.97 23.78 21.06
N LYS A 939 -53.76 23.82 20.50
CA LYS A 939 -52.73 24.85 20.77
C LYS A 939 -53.26 26.24 20.44
N GLU A 940 -53.83 26.44 19.25
CA GLU A 940 -54.50 27.69 18.83
C GLU A 940 -55.59 28.11 19.81
N LYS A 941 -56.44 27.19 20.28
CA LYS A 941 -57.48 27.48 21.30
C LYS A 941 -56.93 27.75 22.71
N LEU A 942 -55.74 27.24 23.03
CA LEU A 942 -55.04 27.56 24.28
C LEU A 942 -54.35 28.92 24.17
N GLU A 943 -53.69 29.20 23.04
CA GLU A 943 -53.09 30.50 22.72
C GLU A 943 -54.16 31.60 22.62
N GLU A 944 -55.33 31.31 22.03
CA GLU A 944 -56.48 32.22 22.02
C GLU A 944 -56.97 32.46 23.44
N LYS A 945 -57.14 31.43 24.29
CA LYS A 945 -57.53 31.60 25.71
C LYS A 945 -56.50 32.39 26.53
N ILE A 946 -55.21 32.17 26.28
CA ILE A 946 -54.10 32.91 26.92
C ILE A 946 -54.10 34.37 26.45
N MET A 947 -54.22 34.61 25.15
CA MET A 947 -54.39 35.93 24.55
C MET A 947 -55.67 36.62 25.05
N ASP A 948 -56.75 35.88 25.29
CA ASP A 948 -57.98 36.43 25.84
C ASP A 948 -57.89 36.71 27.34
N HIS A 949 -57.05 35.98 28.08
CA HIS A 949 -56.69 36.29 29.46
C HIS A 949 -55.84 37.57 29.53
N TYR A 950 -54.82 37.70 28.66
CA TYR A 950 -54.04 38.94 28.51
C TYR A 950 -54.90 40.11 28.02
N ARG A 951 -55.82 39.90 27.06
CA ARG A 951 -56.81 40.91 26.65
C ARG A 951 -57.68 41.31 27.83
N LYS A 952 -58.22 40.37 28.62
CA LYS A 952 -59.08 40.69 29.78
C LYS A 952 -58.34 41.41 30.92
N LEU A 953 -57.03 41.16 31.10
CA LEU A 953 -56.17 41.99 31.95
C LEU A 953 -56.04 43.42 31.38
N ASN A 954 -55.77 43.55 30.09
CA ASN A 954 -55.45 44.83 29.44
C ASN A 954 -56.68 45.66 29.02
N SER A 955 -57.86 45.05 28.89
CA SER A 955 -59.09 45.64 28.36
C SER A 955 -60.14 45.95 29.44
N CYS A 956 -59.75 46.00 30.71
CA CYS A 956 -60.63 46.46 31.79
C CYS A 956 -60.74 48.00 31.82
N SER A 957 -61.00 48.63 30.66
CA SER A 957 -61.29 50.07 30.59
C SER A 957 -62.14 50.47 29.38
N ILE A 958 -63.00 51.47 29.59
CA ILE A 958 -63.71 52.30 28.58
C ILE A 958 -64.86 51.58 27.82
N THR A 959 -65.85 52.37 27.34
CA THR A 959 -67.24 51.89 27.12
C THR A 959 -68.01 52.64 26.01
N LYS A 960 -69.12 52.02 25.52
CA LYS A 960 -70.36 52.58 24.91
C LYS A 960 -70.57 52.60 23.36
N LYS A 961 -71.58 51.80 22.95
CA LYS A 961 -72.78 52.10 22.10
C LYS A 961 -72.68 52.45 20.59
N LYS A 962 -73.46 51.66 19.80
CA LYS A 962 -74.20 51.99 18.53
C LYS A 962 -73.31 52.21 17.25
N THR A 963 -73.80 52.09 16.00
CA THR A 963 -75.18 52.06 15.45
C THR A 963 -75.33 51.24 14.13
N PHE A 964 -76.38 50.40 14.04
CA PHE A 964 -77.28 50.07 12.91
C PHE A 964 -76.92 50.36 11.40
N GLY A 965 -77.05 49.33 10.53
CA GLY A 965 -77.96 49.39 9.36
C GLY A 965 -77.44 49.38 7.89
N SER A 966 -77.54 48.24 7.19
CA SER A 966 -77.84 48.07 5.72
C SER A 966 -77.72 46.57 5.34
N THR A 967 -78.77 45.76 5.15
CA THR A 967 -79.89 45.76 4.18
C THR A 967 -79.56 45.18 2.79
N TRP A 968 -79.65 43.84 2.68
CA TRP A 968 -80.62 43.09 1.82
C TRP A 968 -81.01 43.66 0.43
N ILE A 969 -80.91 42.85 -0.67
CA ILE A 969 -81.98 42.55 -1.68
C ILE A 969 -81.47 41.97 -3.05
N ARG A 970 -81.99 40.78 -3.44
CA ARG A 970 -82.17 40.21 -4.83
C ARG A 970 -80.91 40.01 -5.73
N LYS A 971 -80.91 39.22 -6.83
CA LYS A 971 -81.89 38.38 -7.60
C LYS A 971 -81.05 37.22 -8.24
N VAL A 972 -81.32 35.91 -8.11
CA VAL A 972 -82.42 35.04 -8.64
C VAL A 972 -82.13 34.38 -10.02
N LYS A 973 -82.56 33.11 -10.15
CA LYS A 973 -82.60 32.18 -11.33
C LYS A 973 -81.30 31.41 -11.65
N LYS A 974 -81.35 30.11 -11.97
CA LYS A 974 -82.47 29.13 -11.90
C LYS A 974 -81.92 27.69 -11.69
N ALA A 975 -82.60 26.89 -10.85
CA ALA A 975 -82.23 25.49 -10.57
C ALA A 975 -82.69 24.50 -11.66
N GLY A 976 -82.17 23.27 -11.64
CA GLY A 976 -82.51 22.25 -12.65
C GLY A 976 -82.26 20.76 -12.37
N THR A 977 -81.40 20.35 -11.42
CA THR A 977 -81.09 18.91 -11.24
C THR A 977 -80.80 18.50 -9.78
N GLU A 978 -81.82 17.99 -9.09
CA GLU A 978 -81.68 16.96 -8.05
C GLU A 978 -82.88 16.00 -8.15
N LEU A 979 -82.61 14.69 -8.11
CA LEU A 979 -83.07 13.78 -7.04
C LEU A 979 -82.77 12.31 -7.37
N MET A 980 -82.10 11.61 -6.44
CA MET A 980 -82.14 10.15 -6.21
C MET A 980 -81.90 9.25 -7.45
N ASN A 981 -80.66 8.84 -7.78
CA ASN A 981 -79.80 7.96 -6.96
C ASN A 981 -80.57 6.80 -6.27
N LYS A 982 -80.49 5.58 -6.83
CA LYS A 982 -80.62 4.33 -6.06
C LYS A 982 -80.00 3.11 -6.79
N SER A 983 -78.88 2.65 -6.25
CA SER A 983 -78.38 1.26 -6.18
C SER A 983 -78.63 0.29 -7.35
N ARG A 984 -77.53 -0.19 -7.94
CA ARG A 984 -77.28 -1.65 -8.01
C ARG A 984 -75.79 -1.99 -8.14
N MET A 985 -75.39 -3.10 -7.52
CA MET A 985 -74.05 -3.68 -7.59
C MET A 985 -74.06 -4.94 -8.48
N SER A 986 -72.99 -5.11 -9.25
CA SER A 986 -72.25 -6.36 -9.57
C SER A 986 -72.94 -7.62 -10.15
N TRP A 987 -72.17 -8.27 -11.04
CA TRP A 987 -72.08 -9.71 -11.36
C TRP A 987 -72.82 -10.31 -12.58
N HIS A 988 -72.05 -11.17 -13.26
CA HIS A 988 -72.33 -12.36 -14.10
C HIS A 988 -73.78 -12.65 -14.57
N GLU A 989 -74.09 -12.93 -15.85
CA GLU A 989 -73.55 -13.88 -16.88
C GLU A 989 -74.55 -15.06 -17.09
N ASP A 990 -74.35 -15.87 -18.14
CA ASP A 990 -75.22 -16.92 -18.71
C ASP A 990 -76.49 -16.42 -19.44
N MET A 991 -76.83 -16.93 -20.64
CA MET A 991 -77.05 -18.35 -20.95
C MET A 991 -76.70 -18.77 -22.38
N ALA A 992 -76.40 -20.07 -22.55
CA ALA A 992 -76.27 -20.77 -23.83
C ALA A 992 -77.28 -21.93 -24.00
N ARG A 993 -77.37 -22.48 -25.24
CA ARG A 993 -78.19 -23.64 -25.69
C ARG A 993 -79.69 -23.30 -25.92
N ARG A 994 -80.44 -23.91 -26.86
CA ARG A 994 -80.42 -25.30 -27.41
C ARG A 994 -80.93 -25.39 -28.87
N GLY A 995 -80.65 -26.52 -29.56
CA GLY A 995 -81.21 -26.92 -30.87
C GLY A 995 -80.15 -26.97 -31.99
N ILE A 996 -79.67 -28.09 -32.59
CA ILE A 996 -80.21 -29.44 -32.92
C ILE A 996 -81.17 -29.36 -34.15
N ASP A 997 -80.92 -29.99 -35.32
CA ASP A 997 -80.02 -31.11 -35.68
C ASP A 997 -79.52 -31.12 -37.16
N SER A 998 -78.37 -31.79 -37.44
CA SER A 998 -77.92 -32.49 -38.69
C SER A 998 -77.90 -31.77 -40.08
N ASP A 999 -77.09 -32.12 -41.09
CA ASP A 999 -76.03 -33.15 -41.25
C ASP A 999 -75.04 -32.85 -42.42
N THR A 1000 -73.79 -33.36 -42.36
CA THR A 1000 -72.79 -33.55 -43.48
C THR A 1000 -72.35 -32.35 -44.39
N SER A 1001 -71.17 -32.29 -45.05
CA SER A 1001 -69.86 -33.00 -44.99
C SER A 1001 -68.82 -32.40 -46.00
N LEU A 1002 -67.55 -32.17 -45.59
CA LEU A 1002 -66.29 -32.10 -46.41
C LEU A 1002 -66.16 -31.03 -47.55
N ASP A 1003 -64.97 -30.55 -47.99
CA ASP A 1003 -63.62 -30.34 -47.41
C ASP A 1003 -62.71 -29.47 -48.36
N LEU A 1004 -61.48 -29.11 -47.92
CA LEU A 1004 -60.25 -28.72 -48.68
C LEU A 1004 -60.07 -27.33 -49.40
N ASP A 1005 -59.13 -26.54 -48.85
CA ASP A 1005 -57.82 -26.05 -49.40
C ASP A 1005 -57.62 -25.11 -50.64
N ASP A 1006 -56.89 -24.00 -50.37
CA ASP A 1006 -55.55 -23.60 -50.92
C ASP A 1006 -55.25 -22.30 -51.75
N ASN A 1007 -54.18 -21.62 -51.26
CA ASN A 1007 -53.03 -20.94 -51.92
C ASN A 1007 -53.03 -19.64 -52.81
N GLN A 1008 -51.97 -18.84 -52.51
CA GLN A 1008 -51.06 -18.03 -53.38
C GLN A 1008 -51.46 -16.75 -54.17
N SER A 1009 -51.16 -15.60 -53.56
CA SER A 1009 -50.10 -14.60 -53.93
C SER A 1009 -49.85 -14.05 -55.37
N ASN A 1010 -49.62 -12.73 -55.39
CA ASN A 1010 -48.47 -11.99 -55.99
C ASN A 1010 -48.48 -11.30 -57.38
N HIS A 1011 -47.93 -10.06 -57.36
CA HIS A 1011 -46.97 -9.41 -58.27
C HIS A 1011 -47.34 -8.70 -59.62
N GLN A 1012 -46.85 -7.43 -59.68
CA GLN A 1012 -46.11 -6.76 -60.78
C GLN A 1012 -46.89 -6.33 -62.07
N GLU A 1013 -46.46 -5.35 -62.89
CA GLU A 1013 -45.20 -4.58 -62.98
C GLU A 1013 -45.35 -3.16 -63.64
N TYR A 1014 -44.25 -2.58 -64.14
CA TYR A 1014 -44.06 -1.31 -64.89
C TYR A 1014 -44.12 -0.03 -64.03
N SER A 1015 -43.06 0.78 -63.84
CA SER A 1015 -42.15 1.50 -64.78
C SER A 1015 -42.85 2.68 -65.52
N ASP A 1016 -42.25 3.85 -65.73
CA ASP A 1016 -40.81 4.16 -65.77
C ASP A 1016 -40.46 5.66 -65.53
N ASN A 1017 -39.17 5.95 -65.33
CA ASN A 1017 -38.43 7.21 -65.50
C ASN A 1017 -39.10 8.62 -65.40
N LEU A 1018 -38.81 9.31 -64.29
CA LEU A 1018 -38.10 10.62 -64.21
C LEU A 1018 -38.34 11.70 -65.30
N SER A 1019 -38.98 12.85 -64.94
CA SER A 1019 -38.43 14.24 -65.09
C SER A 1019 -39.47 15.39 -65.21
N SER A 1020 -39.28 16.45 -64.40
CA SER A 1020 -39.37 17.89 -64.75
C SER A 1020 -40.73 18.66 -64.82
N LEU A 1021 -40.78 19.74 -64.01
CA LEU A 1021 -41.52 21.03 -64.14
C LEU A 1021 -43.07 21.08 -64.05
N GLY A 1022 -43.59 21.91 -63.12
CA GLY A 1022 -44.96 22.46 -63.17
C GLY A 1022 -45.65 22.73 -61.82
N THR A 1023 -45.46 23.92 -61.22
CA THR A 1023 -46.35 24.51 -60.18
C THR A 1023 -47.64 25.09 -60.81
N PRO A 1024 -48.77 25.33 -60.08
CA PRO A 1024 -48.86 25.98 -58.75
C PRO A 1024 -49.87 25.34 -57.74
N GLY A 1025 -50.10 26.00 -56.59
CA GLY A 1025 -51.10 25.64 -55.56
C GLY A 1025 -52.51 26.20 -55.83
N THR A 1026 -53.37 26.57 -54.86
CA THR A 1026 -53.22 26.69 -53.39
C THR A 1026 -54.63 26.73 -52.73
N ARG A 1027 -54.81 26.20 -51.50
CA ARG A 1027 -55.74 26.66 -50.42
C ARG A 1027 -55.73 25.63 -49.26
N GLN A 1028 -55.58 25.91 -47.95
CA GLN A 1028 -55.73 27.08 -47.06
C GLN A 1028 -57.13 27.27 -46.42
N THR A 1029 -57.23 26.91 -45.13
CA THR A 1029 -58.07 27.47 -44.02
C THR A 1029 -57.55 26.81 -42.72
N LEU A 1030 -56.97 27.50 -41.72
CA LEU A 1030 -57.52 28.46 -40.74
C LEU A 1030 -58.33 27.82 -39.59
N TYR A 1031 -57.95 28.10 -38.32
CA TYR A 1031 -58.76 28.65 -37.20
C TYR A 1031 -58.00 28.63 -35.83
N LEU A 1032 -57.97 29.79 -35.13
CA LEU A 1032 -58.11 30.12 -33.67
C LEU A 1032 -57.71 29.11 -32.54
N SER A 1033 -57.38 29.46 -31.27
CA SER A 1033 -57.06 30.74 -30.54
C SER A 1033 -56.77 30.46 -29.02
N GLY A 1034 -56.10 31.39 -28.29
CA GLY A 1034 -55.96 31.41 -26.80
C GLY A 1034 -54.50 31.24 -26.32
N GLU A 1035 -53.90 31.92 -25.33
CA GLU A 1035 -54.36 32.69 -24.12
C GLU A 1035 -55.09 31.82 -23.08
N GLU A 1036 -54.79 31.81 -21.77
CA GLU A 1036 -53.92 32.66 -20.90
C GLU A 1036 -53.54 31.90 -19.58
N ASN A 1037 -52.44 32.23 -18.88
CA ASN A 1037 -52.34 32.47 -17.39
C ASN A 1037 -50.89 32.47 -16.77
N VAL A 1038 -50.55 33.59 -16.10
CA VAL A 1038 -49.83 33.81 -14.80
C VAL A 1038 -48.87 32.71 -14.25
N SER A 1039 -47.56 32.88 -13.95
CA SER A 1039 -46.70 33.97 -13.36
C SER A 1039 -46.53 33.92 -11.80
N LEU A 1040 -45.49 34.60 -11.24
CA LEU A 1040 -44.96 34.62 -9.83
C LEU A 1040 -43.86 33.56 -9.50
N TYR A 1041 -42.75 33.80 -8.75
CA TYR A 1041 -42.07 35.05 -8.29
C TYR A 1041 -40.66 34.83 -7.66
N ILE A 1042 -39.78 35.85 -7.72
CA ILE A 1042 -38.72 36.27 -6.73
C ILE A 1042 -37.39 35.47 -6.53
N TYR A 1043 -36.25 36.23 -6.60
CA TYR A 1043 -34.92 36.23 -5.91
C TYR A 1043 -34.33 34.92 -5.28
N LEU A 1044 -33.01 34.68 -5.15
CA LEU A 1044 -31.77 35.50 -5.11
C LEU A 1044 -30.64 34.89 -6.01
N ASN A 1045 -29.33 35.20 -5.86
CA ASN A 1045 -28.55 36.46 -6.08
C ASN A 1045 -27.05 36.22 -5.70
N TYR A 1046 -26.11 37.11 -6.06
CA TYR A 1046 -24.65 37.15 -5.79
C TYR A 1046 -23.76 36.12 -6.55
N TYR A 1047 -22.90 36.54 -7.49
CA TYR A 1047 -21.47 36.98 -7.38
C TYR A 1047 -20.48 35.78 -7.25
N TYR A 1048 -19.23 35.76 -7.75
CA TYR A 1048 -18.30 36.80 -8.27
C TYR A 1048 -17.52 36.34 -9.54
N PHE A 1049 -16.70 37.22 -10.12
CA PHE A 1049 -15.78 37.00 -11.25
C PHE A 1049 -14.31 37.26 -10.82
N LEU A 1050 -13.32 36.85 -11.63
CA LEU A 1050 -11.86 37.18 -11.59
C LEU A 1050 -10.88 36.41 -10.66
N PHE A 1051 -9.84 35.85 -11.32
CA PHE A 1051 -8.40 35.83 -10.99
C PHE A 1051 -7.91 35.78 -9.51
N TRP A 1052 -7.20 34.70 -9.20
CA TRP A 1052 -5.72 34.71 -9.24
C TRP A 1052 -5.21 33.40 -9.87
#